data_AF-A0A0V1KG90-F1
#
_entry.id   AF-A0A0V1KG90-F1
#
_cell.length_a   1.000
_cell.length_b   1.000
_cell.length_c   1.000
_cell.angle_alpha   90.00
_cell.angle_beta   90.00
_cell.angle_gamma   90.00
#
_symmetry.space_group_name_H-M   'P 1'
#
loop_
_entity.id
_entity.type
_entity.pdbx_description
1 polymer ?
#
loop_
_entity_poly.entity_id
_entity_poly.type
_entity_poly.pdbx_seq_one_letter_code
_entity_poly.pdbx_strand_id
1 'polypeptide(L)'
;MFIILNLMVDHLCVSRLFLYAFYTSSLGLFVTELFVDADSYVPVRKVDISKICRTNSACSALPASCVECEFPSDCRYGQEVKTLCKAKHNSTCLGERQFERSANCRFCYLTEARYHHCEAVFNCSSYAPPLSNQIPVVCWVDEAVVCMGRRVFYKKVPCNWTSGYRWWKALVLSITLGGFGVDRFYLGLWRSGLGKLFSFGGLGIWTIIDVVLIAVGYVGPADGSVYILLLMMELNDTKAGMEGLDKEAINALIRQWSKGSRFYEHQLKRKRRIDERLKKMQALVGKMGPMEIHNSELKMDKVVAMLESNRDFTHTIFHVDMDAFFAAVEMRDNRSLRNIPMAVGSNSMLSTSNYEARKFGVRAAMPGFIGKKLCPQLTIVPCNFEKYSAVSHQVKNILKLYDPNLCSASLDEAYMDVTEYVAFRQSQNTPVFHRSAHYTGECDCRWPYKYLPCCVSRESTKISSEVCNECGKLCIHVEDEVAFGSDAEEVAREIRFLVEQATGLTCSIGIAPNSMLAKLGSDINKPNGQFHMRADRNFIVDFLRNLPIRKVCGIGAVTEALLNGLGVSTCGELYQRRGILALAFSERSAISFLRISLGIDGEFSDKDDEVASRKSISTERTFSEINEPSRLLAVCRKLCNSLSEDVIERNLKGKTVTLKVKTIDFDVRTRANTVDRYLQAPDEIYQVASSLLQEEIRARLPNRLRLRLMGVRLSSLQESKVENNSLDRFVQLDKDPSDKEEEDFDHNEPCCSKSSDLVEVFECPICNVKKKQVNLTVINRHIDLCLNKSIIKQEMANQANVDSDSTATCSKRRKLELKKRIKSKSILDYFPYAN
;
A
#
# COMPACT_ATOMS: atom_id res chain seq x y z
N MET A 1 -56.15 -0.42 22.74
CA MET A 1 -55.36 0.11 21.60
C MET A 1 -56.19 0.37 20.34
N PHE A 2 -57.16 -0.49 19.97
CA PHE A 2 -57.98 -0.31 18.76
C PHE A 2 -58.95 0.91 18.76
N ILE A 3 -59.22 1.52 19.92
CA ILE A 3 -60.05 2.74 20.02
C ILE A 3 -59.25 4.04 19.77
N ILE A 4 -57.92 4.02 19.92
CA ILE A 4 -57.07 5.20 19.69
C ILE A 4 -56.73 5.38 18.21
N LEU A 5 -56.73 4.31 17.41
CA LEU A 5 -56.48 4.40 15.96
C LEU A 5 -57.63 5.03 15.17
N ASN A 6 -58.88 4.90 15.63
CA ASN A 6 -60.06 5.44 14.94
C ASN A 6 -60.34 6.93 15.21
N LEU A 7 -59.58 7.59 16.08
CA LEU A 7 -59.74 9.03 16.39
C LEU A 7 -58.71 9.94 15.70
N MET A 8 -57.78 9.39 14.91
CA MET A 8 -56.76 10.17 14.19
C MET A 8 -56.99 10.28 12.67
N VAL A 9 -58.09 9.72 12.14
CA VAL A 9 -58.40 9.74 10.70
C VAL A 9 -59.30 10.93 10.31
N ASP A 10 -60.17 11.40 11.21
CA ASP A 10 -61.22 12.40 10.87
C ASP A 10 -60.86 13.88 11.12
N HIS A 11 -59.64 14.20 11.57
CA HIS A 11 -59.21 15.60 11.75
C HIS A 11 -58.54 16.25 10.53
N LEU A 12 -58.52 15.57 9.39
CA LEU A 12 -58.00 16.06 8.10
C LEU A 12 -58.98 16.99 7.34
N CYS A 13 -59.75 17.85 8.02
CA CYS A 13 -60.69 18.74 7.32
C CYS A 13 -61.00 20.13 7.94
N VAL A 14 -60.16 20.69 8.85
CA VAL A 14 -60.32 22.10 9.29
C VAL A 14 -58.99 22.83 9.41
N SER A 15 -58.53 23.45 8.32
CA SER A 15 -57.51 24.53 8.28
C SER A 15 -57.44 25.19 6.90
N ARG A 16 -58.61 25.56 6.33
CA ARG A 16 -58.72 26.28 5.04
C ARG A 16 -59.04 27.77 5.21
N LEU A 17 -58.79 28.32 6.40
CA LEU A 17 -58.84 29.74 6.73
C LEU A 17 -57.53 30.14 7.42
N PHE A 18 -56.63 30.76 6.65
CA PHE A 18 -55.65 31.79 7.05
C PHE A 18 -54.66 32.01 5.88
N LEU A 19 -55.21 32.31 4.71
CA LEU A 19 -54.45 32.52 3.47
C LEU A 19 -55.06 33.67 2.66
N TYR A 20 -55.31 34.81 3.33
CA TYR A 20 -55.77 36.07 2.70
C TYR A 20 -55.40 37.30 3.55
N ALA A 21 -54.10 37.52 3.74
CA ALA A 21 -53.53 38.81 4.13
C ALA A 21 -52.07 38.85 3.65
N PHE A 22 -51.64 40.00 3.10
CA PHE A 22 -50.38 40.28 2.38
C PHE A 22 -50.37 40.06 0.86
N TYR A 23 -51.08 40.95 0.17
CA TYR A 23 -50.74 41.36 -1.20
C TYR A 23 -50.45 42.87 -1.21
N THR A 24 -49.60 43.30 -2.14
CA THR A 24 -49.29 44.69 -2.54
C THR A 24 -48.66 45.67 -1.53
N SER A 25 -47.39 46.03 -1.78
CA SER A 25 -46.89 47.37 -2.17
C SER A 25 -45.36 47.42 -1.95
N SER A 26 -44.52 48.14 -2.68
CA SER A 26 -44.44 48.74 -4.02
C SER A 26 -43.13 49.56 -4.02
N LEU A 27 -42.49 49.79 -5.18
CA LEU A 27 -41.24 50.58 -5.38
C LEU A 27 -39.96 50.04 -4.70
N GLY A 28 -38.75 50.27 -5.23
CA GLY A 28 -38.38 50.91 -6.51
C GLY A 28 -37.15 51.80 -6.39
N LEU A 29 -36.08 51.48 -7.14
CA LEU A 29 -34.81 52.21 -7.30
C LEU A 29 -33.99 52.52 -6.02
N PHE A 30 -32.70 52.17 -6.02
CA PHE A 30 -31.65 53.15 -6.33
C PHE A 30 -30.30 52.45 -6.55
N VAL A 31 -29.61 52.82 -7.63
CA VAL A 31 -28.18 52.55 -7.81
C VAL A 31 -27.45 53.81 -7.41
N THR A 32 -26.70 53.75 -6.32
CA THR A 32 -25.71 54.78 -5.95
C THR A 32 -24.45 54.08 -5.48
N GLU A 33 -23.32 54.45 -6.09
CA GLU A 33 -22.01 54.16 -5.54
C GLU A 33 -21.92 54.75 -4.13
N LEU A 34 -21.39 53.96 -3.20
CA LEU A 34 -20.88 54.45 -1.94
C LEU A 34 -19.41 54.03 -1.88
N PHE A 35 -18.55 54.95 -2.34
CA PHE A 35 -17.20 55.05 -1.83
C PHE A 35 -17.31 55.13 -0.31
N VAL A 36 -16.76 54.14 0.39
CA VAL A 36 -16.58 54.18 1.85
C VAL A 36 -15.09 54.27 2.10
N ASP A 37 -14.70 55.27 2.88
CA ASP A 37 -13.31 55.63 3.13
C ASP A 37 -12.46 54.47 3.64
N ALA A 38 -11.22 54.45 3.16
CA ALA A 38 -10.22 53.45 3.50
C ALA A 38 -9.56 53.71 4.87
N ASP A 39 -10.34 53.98 5.91
CA ASP A 39 -9.87 54.05 7.31
C ASP A 39 -11.03 53.93 8.32
N SER A 40 -11.52 52.70 8.58
CA SER A 40 -11.96 52.23 9.91
C SER A 40 -12.59 50.83 9.91
N TYR A 41 -12.64 50.20 11.09
CA TYR A 41 -13.36 48.95 11.42
C TYR A 41 -12.95 47.64 10.72
N VAL A 42 -11.72 47.21 11.00
CA VAL A 42 -11.45 45.81 11.40
C VAL A 42 -10.89 45.84 12.82
N PRO A 43 -11.36 45.01 13.77
CA PRO A 43 -10.75 44.94 15.10
C PRO A 43 -9.39 44.24 15.00
N VAL A 44 -8.35 45.02 14.68
CA VAL A 44 -6.97 44.56 14.80
C VAL A 44 -6.78 44.09 16.23
N ARG A 45 -6.41 42.81 16.42
CA ARG A 45 -5.88 42.36 17.71
C ARG A 45 -4.73 43.30 18.06
N LYS A 46 -4.94 44.20 19.03
CA LYS A 46 -3.89 45.04 19.59
C LYS A 46 -2.92 44.14 20.37
N VAL A 47 -2.04 43.49 19.62
CA VAL A 47 -0.70 43.15 20.11
C VAL A 47 -0.11 44.47 20.57
N ASP A 48 0.03 44.64 21.87
CA ASP A 48 0.51 45.88 22.46
C ASP A 48 2.02 45.96 22.25
N ILE A 49 2.42 46.40 21.05
CA ILE A 49 3.82 46.52 20.59
C ILE A 49 4.64 47.32 21.62
N SER A 50 4.01 48.26 22.33
CA SER A 50 4.66 49.05 23.38
C SER A 50 5.15 48.22 24.58
N LYS A 51 4.52 47.07 24.88
CA LYS A 51 4.97 46.13 25.91
C LYS A 51 6.01 45.15 25.38
N ILE A 52 5.83 44.66 24.16
CA ILE A 52 6.70 43.63 23.57
C ILE A 52 8.09 44.19 23.21
N CYS A 53 8.18 45.47 22.85
CA CYS A 53 9.44 46.15 22.61
C CYS A 53 10.13 46.68 23.88
N ARG A 54 9.67 46.31 25.08
CA ARG A 54 10.30 46.69 26.35
C ARG A 54 10.80 45.45 27.09
N THR A 55 12.10 45.17 26.96
CA THR A 55 12.72 43.99 27.58
C THR A 55 13.98 44.36 28.36
N ASN A 56 14.31 43.56 29.38
CA ASN A 56 15.61 43.61 30.07
C ASN A 56 16.62 42.64 29.43
N SER A 57 16.47 42.34 28.14
CA SER A 57 17.32 41.42 27.37
C SER A 57 18.25 42.19 26.42
N ALA A 58 19.23 41.50 25.85
CA ALA A 58 20.11 42.08 24.85
C ALA A 58 19.31 42.61 23.63
N CYS A 59 19.69 43.76 23.08
CA CYS A 59 19.00 44.37 21.94
C CYS A 59 18.94 43.45 20.70
N SER A 60 19.93 42.57 20.51
CA SER A 60 19.95 41.54 19.46
C SER A 60 18.82 40.50 19.57
N ALA A 61 18.27 40.31 20.77
CA ALA A 61 17.15 39.41 21.04
C ALA A 61 15.76 40.07 20.85
N LEU A 62 15.69 41.33 20.41
CA LEU A 62 14.42 42.02 20.20
C LEU A 62 13.57 41.36 19.08
N PRO A 63 12.23 41.34 19.22
CA PRO A 63 11.31 40.91 18.17
C PRO A 63 11.42 41.71 16.88
N ALA A 64 11.05 41.09 15.74
CA ALA A 64 11.19 41.66 14.42
C ALA A 64 10.31 42.91 14.16
N SER A 65 9.25 43.15 14.94
CA SER A 65 8.52 44.44 14.94
C SER A 65 9.29 45.59 15.63
N CYS A 66 10.21 45.28 16.53
CA CYS A 66 10.92 46.22 17.40
C CYS A 66 12.28 46.69 16.82
N VAL A 67 12.67 46.17 15.67
CA VAL A 67 13.95 46.44 15.00
C VAL A 67 13.72 46.88 13.55
N GLU A 68 14.68 47.59 12.98
CA GLU A 68 14.76 47.96 11.57
C GLU A 68 16.04 47.36 11.00
N CYS A 69 15.93 46.57 9.93
CA CYS A 69 17.05 45.82 9.36
C CYS A 69 17.27 46.21 7.91
N GLU A 70 18.51 46.56 7.57
CA GLU A 70 18.94 46.89 6.22
C GLU A 70 19.40 45.61 5.50
N PHE A 71 18.78 45.35 4.34
CA PHE A 71 19.10 44.20 3.49
C PHE A 71 20.10 44.60 2.40
N PRO A 72 21.07 43.74 2.04
CA PRO A 72 21.99 44.01 0.93
C PRO A 72 21.27 44.25 -0.40
N SER A 73 21.82 45.11 -1.26
CA SER A 73 21.21 45.45 -2.57
C SER A 73 21.22 44.30 -3.59
N ASP A 74 22.06 43.28 -3.40
CA ASP A 74 22.22 42.08 -4.23
C ASP A 74 21.45 40.84 -3.70
N CYS A 75 20.66 41.04 -2.63
CA CYS A 75 19.87 40.04 -1.90
C CYS A 75 18.89 39.25 -2.80
N ARG A 76 19.27 38.02 -3.18
CA ARG A 76 18.45 37.15 -4.07
C ARG A 76 17.31 36.47 -3.31
N TYR A 77 16.12 36.44 -3.91
CA TYR A 77 14.93 35.88 -3.26
C TYR A 77 15.13 34.46 -2.71
N GLY A 78 14.90 34.29 -1.40
CA GLY A 78 15.04 33.02 -0.67
C GLY A 78 16.42 32.75 -0.06
N GLN A 79 17.47 33.50 -0.45
CA GLN A 79 18.81 33.38 0.12
C GLN A 79 18.85 33.86 1.58
N GLU A 80 19.59 33.16 2.45
CA GLU A 80 19.88 33.64 3.80
C GLU A 80 21.04 34.66 3.74
N VAL A 81 20.83 35.82 4.34
CA VAL A 81 21.81 36.91 4.40
C VAL A 81 21.91 37.44 5.83
N LYS A 82 23.08 37.94 6.21
CA LYS A 82 23.23 38.75 7.41
C LYS A 82 22.77 40.17 7.11
N THR A 83 21.83 40.67 7.90
CA THR A 83 21.31 42.03 7.81
C THR A 83 21.76 42.84 9.01
N LEU A 84 22.12 44.11 8.81
CA LEU A 84 22.43 45.00 9.91
C LEU A 84 21.11 45.53 10.48
N CYS A 85 20.82 45.19 11.73
CA CYS A 85 19.59 45.57 12.43
C CYS A 85 19.86 46.61 13.52
N LYS A 86 18.95 47.58 13.65
CA LYS A 86 18.94 48.63 14.66
C LYS A 86 17.67 48.57 15.52
N ALA A 87 17.82 48.66 16.84
CA ALA A 87 16.68 48.71 17.77
C ALA A 87 15.94 50.05 17.66
N LYS A 88 14.62 50.01 17.37
CA LYS A 88 13.78 51.20 17.17
C LYS A 88 13.77 52.12 18.38
N HIS A 89 13.60 53.42 18.17
CA HIS A 89 13.69 54.44 19.24
C HIS A 89 12.76 54.19 20.44
N ASN A 90 11.60 53.56 20.24
CA ASN A 90 10.63 53.27 21.31
C ASN A 90 10.88 51.93 22.03
N SER A 91 12.01 51.26 21.78
CA SER A 91 12.38 49.99 22.43
C SER A 91 13.43 50.15 23.52
N THR A 92 13.18 49.52 24.68
CA THR A 92 14.17 49.36 25.76
C THR A 92 14.76 47.96 25.72
N CYS A 93 16.09 47.89 25.75
CA CYS A 93 16.91 46.69 25.69
C CYS A 93 18.33 47.03 26.20
N LEU A 94 19.14 46.02 26.50
CA LEU A 94 20.51 46.16 27.01
C LEU A 94 21.56 45.90 25.90
N GLY A 95 22.73 46.53 26.02
CA GLY A 95 23.86 46.33 25.09
C GLY A 95 23.77 47.17 23.79
N GLU A 96 24.51 46.75 22.77
CA GLU A 96 24.64 47.49 21.51
C GLU A 96 23.31 47.54 20.74
N ARG A 97 22.89 48.77 20.38
CA ARG A 97 21.61 49.00 19.68
C ARG A 97 21.65 48.72 18.17
N GLN A 98 22.84 48.43 17.62
CA GLN A 98 23.05 47.93 16.27
C GLN A 98 23.73 46.55 16.36
N PHE A 99 23.30 45.60 15.54
CA PHE A 99 23.78 44.21 15.56
C PHE A 99 23.45 43.50 14.25
N GLU A 100 24.22 42.47 13.88
CA GLU A 100 23.88 41.60 12.76
C GLU A 100 22.78 40.59 13.13
N ARG A 101 21.89 40.28 12.18
CA ARG A 101 20.92 39.18 12.30
C ARG A 101 20.71 38.50 10.96
N SER A 102 20.74 37.16 10.96
CA SER A 102 20.38 36.37 9.77
C SER A 102 18.90 36.55 9.41
N ALA A 103 18.63 36.77 8.14
CA ALA A 103 17.29 36.89 7.59
C ALA A 103 17.26 36.31 6.16
N ASN A 104 16.13 35.76 5.75
CA ASN A 104 15.96 35.35 4.36
C ASN A 104 15.54 36.55 3.52
N CYS A 105 16.18 36.71 2.36
CA CYS A 105 15.84 37.66 1.31
C CYS A 105 14.41 37.44 0.80
N ARG A 106 13.40 38.02 1.45
CA ARG A 106 12.00 37.97 1.01
C ARG A 106 11.18 39.13 1.57
N PHE A 107 10.21 39.59 0.79
CA PHE A 107 9.19 40.50 1.30
C PHE A 107 8.26 39.78 2.28
N CYS A 108 7.75 40.51 3.27
CA CYS A 108 6.88 39.99 4.31
C CYS A 108 5.62 39.29 3.75
N TYR A 109 5.03 39.80 2.66
CA TYR A 109 3.87 39.19 1.98
C TYR A 109 4.19 37.89 1.21
N LEU A 110 5.48 37.62 0.95
CA LEU A 110 6.00 36.41 0.29
C LEU A 110 6.51 35.36 1.27
N THR A 111 6.37 35.59 2.58
CA THR A 111 6.62 34.55 3.60
C THR A 111 5.72 33.33 3.40
N GLU A 112 6.17 32.14 3.82
CA GLU A 112 5.32 30.95 3.77
C GLU A 112 4.17 31.05 4.77
N ALA A 113 3.07 30.33 4.53
CA ALA A 113 1.86 30.39 5.37
C ALA A 113 2.04 29.93 6.84
N ARG A 114 3.18 29.33 7.20
CA ARG A 114 3.55 29.01 8.59
C ARG A 114 4.19 30.18 9.34
N TYR A 115 4.60 31.23 8.63
CA TYR A 115 5.28 32.41 9.17
C TYR A 115 4.38 33.66 9.19
N HIS A 116 3.09 33.51 8.85
CA HIS A 116 2.09 34.56 9.01
C HIS A 116 0.74 33.99 9.45
N HIS A 117 0.12 34.65 10.43
CA HIS A 117 -1.26 34.40 10.82
C HIS A 117 -2.18 35.25 9.94
N CYS A 118 -3.36 34.75 9.54
CA CYS A 118 -4.33 35.52 8.77
C CYS A 118 -5.75 35.41 9.34
N GLU A 119 -6.47 36.53 9.40
CA GLU A 119 -7.88 36.60 9.83
C GLU A 119 -8.73 37.23 8.73
N ALA A 120 -9.96 36.74 8.56
CA ALA A 120 -10.87 37.20 7.51
C ALA A 120 -11.50 38.55 7.86
N VAL A 121 -11.56 39.43 6.87
CA VAL A 121 -12.22 40.74 7.00
C VAL A 121 -13.75 40.58 7.06
N PHE A 122 -14.28 39.49 6.51
CA PHE A 122 -15.71 39.16 6.48
C PHE A 122 -15.95 37.66 6.75
N ASN A 123 -17.08 37.33 7.38
CA ASN A 123 -17.51 35.94 7.57
C ASN A 123 -18.02 35.33 6.25
N CYS A 124 -17.50 34.17 5.87
CA CYS A 124 -18.03 33.40 4.74
C CYS A 124 -19.38 32.75 5.15
N SER A 125 -20.49 33.43 4.84
CA SER A 125 -21.87 33.05 5.20
C SER A 125 -22.60 32.40 4.02
N SER A 126 -23.57 31.53 4.30
CA SER A 126 -24.31 30.73 3.30
C SER A 126 -25.30 31.52 2.43
N TYR A 127 -25.57 32.78 2.75
CA TYR A 127 -26.69 33.53 2.15
C TYR A 127 -26.37 34.30 0.86
N ALA A 128 -25.09 34.55 0.54
CA ALA A 128 -24.69 35.11 -0.75
C ALA A 128 -23.22 34.77 -1.05
N PRO A 129 -22.91 33.95 -2.09
CA PRO A 129 -21.53 33.74 -2.51
C PRO A 129 -20.99 35.00 -3.20
N PRO A 130 -19.81 35.51 -2.83
CA PRO A 130 -19.16 36.55 -3.62
C PRO A 130 -18.77 36.01 -5.00
N LEU A 131 -18.82 36.87 -6.03
CA LEU A 131 -18.56 36.54 -7.44
C LEU A 131 -17.17 35.92 -7.72
N SER A 132 -16.24 35.99 -6.75
CA SER A 132 -14.99 35.23 -6.76
C SER A 132 -14.93 34.29 -5.56
N ASN A 133 -14.55 33.02 -5.78
CA ASN A 133 -14.31 31.98 -4.76
C ASN A 133 -13.21 32.32 -3.72
N GLN A 134 -12.70 33.56 -3.69
CA GLN A 134 -11.66 34.03 -2.80
C GLN A 134 -12.16 35.18 -1.93
N ILE A 135 -11.86 35.12 -0.63
CA ILE A 135 -12.14 36.18 0.34
C ILE A 135 -10.83 36.94 0.69
N PRO A 136 -10.90 38.25 0.96
CA PRO A 136 -9.79 39.00 1.51
C PRO A 136 -9.57 38.68 2.99
N VAL A 137 -8.33 38.37 3.36
CA VAL A 137 -7.84 38.24 4.74
C VAL A 137 -6.76 39.28 5.00
N VAL A 138 -6.67 39.75 6.24
CA VAL A 138 -5.50 40.48 6.76
C VAL A 138 -4.53 39.45 7.32
N CYS A 139 -3.25 39.59 7.02
CA CYS A 139 -2.19 38.71 7.50
C CYS A 139 -1.11 39.49 8.26
N TRP A 140 -0.61 38.92 9.36
CA TRP A 140 0.47 39.45 10.19
C TRP A 140 1.64 38.46 10.19
N VAL A 141 2.87 38.93 9.89
CA VAL A 141 4.08 38.10 9.96
C VAL A 141 4.52 37.87 11.40
N ASP A 142 4.98 36.66 11.69
CA ASP A 142 5.51 36.23 12.99
C ASP A 142 6.67 37.13 13.47
N GLU A 143 6.69 37.42 14.77
CA GLU A 143 7.67 38.26 15.46
C GLU A 143 9.09 37.68 15.50
N ALA A 144 9.26 36.37 15.26
CA ALA A 144 10.59 35.79 15.04
C ALA A 144 11.20 36.15 13.67
N VAL A 145 10.38 36.49 12.68
CA VAL A 145 10.76 36.54 11.25
C VAL A 145 11.10 37.96 10.79
N VAL A 146 12.36 38.17 10.41
CA VAL A 146 12.82 39.39 9.72
C VAL A 146 12.51 39.26 8.22
N CYS A 147 11.93 40.30 7.62
CA CYS A 147 11.49 40.34 6.22
C CYS A 147 11.40 41.78 5.70
N MET A 148 11.43 41.96 4.38
CA MET A 148 11.35 43.28 3.74
C MET A 148 9.90 43.79 3.64
N GLY A 149 9.69 45.09 3.87
CA GLY A 149 8.40 45.76 3.67
C GLY A 149 7.39 45.61 4.82
N ARG A 150 6.10 45.80 4.51
CA ARG A 150 5.03 45.85 5.54
C ARG A 150 4.77 44.47 6.15
N ARG A 151 4.93 44.36 7.48
CA ARG A 151 4.67 43.15 8.29
C ARG A 151 3.18 42.76 8.37
N VAL A 152 2.29 43.69 8.04
CA VAL A 152 0.84 43.46 7.92
C VAL A 152 0.41 43.74 6.49
N PHE A 153 -0.29 42.80 5.87
CA PHE A 153 -0.65 42.85 4.44
C PHE A 153 -1.96 42.10 4.16
N TYR A 154 -2.63 42.44 3.07
CA TYR A 154 -3.84 41.74 2.62
C TYR A 154 -3.50 40.58 1.68
N LYS A 155 -4.28 39.50 1.75
CA LYS A 155 -4.16 38.33 0.86
C LYS A 155 -5.54 37.84 0.45
N LYS A 156 -5.68 37.29 -0.75
CA LYS A 156 -6.90 36.59 -1.19
C LYS A 156 -6.74 35.09 -0.95
N VAL A 157 -7.67 34.46 -0.23
CA VAL A 157 -7.66 33.01 0.07
C VAL A 157 -8.98 32.36 -0.32
N PRO A 158 -8.99 31.11 -0.80
CA PRO A 158 -10.23 30.45 -1.21
C PRO A 158 -11.16 30.18 -0.03
N CYS A 159 -12.45 30.52 -0.13
CA CYS A 159 -13.44 30.07 0.87
C CYS A 159 -13.79 28.59 0.63
N ASN A 160 -13.68 27.76 1.67
CA ASN A 160 -13.79 26.32 1.58
C ASN A 160 -15.03 25.81 2.33
N TRP A 161 -16.12 25.54 1.60
CA TRP A 161 -17.39 25.06 2.15
C TRP A 161 -17.44 23.54 2.30
N THR A 162 -17.80 23.06 3.50
CA THR A 162 -18.15 21.64 3.72
C THR A 162 -19.19 21.50 4.84
N SER A 163 -20.35 20.86 4.58
CA SER A 163 -21.24 20.43 5.67
C SER A 163 -20.57 19.33 6.51
N GLY A 164 -20.89 19.28 7.81
CA GLY A 164 -20.02 18.66 8.82
C GLY A 164 -20.74 17.83 9.89
N TYR A 165 -21.70 16.99 9.49
CA TYR A 165 -22.46 16.14 10.41
C TYR A 165 -21.59 14.99 10.98
N ARG A 166 -21.28 15.05 12.28
CA ARG A 166 -20.56 14.00 13.02
C ARG A 166 -21.57 13.19 13.86
N TRP A 167 -21.50 11.86 13.80
CA TRP A 167 -22.42 10.97 14.52
C TRP A 167 -22.46 11.25 16.04
N TRP A 168 -21.30 11.26 16.69
CA TRP A 168 -21.23 11.50 18.14
C TRP A 168 -21.78 12.88 18.52
N LYS A 169 -21.68 13.90 17.65
CA LYS A 169 -22.29 15.21 17.91
C LYS A 169 -23.81 15.14 17.83
N ALA A 170 -24.37 14.43 16.85
CA ALA A 170 -25.82 14.20 16.79
C ALA A 170 -26.31 13.41 18.01
N LEU A 171 -25.57 12.39 18.45
CA LEU A 171 -25.89 11.59 19.63
C LEU A 171 -25.81 12.42 20.91
N VAL A 172 -24.73 13.17 21.14
CA VAL A 172 -24.58 14.06 22.31
C VAL A 172 -25.64 15.15 22.32
N LEU A 173 -25.94 15.78 21.17
CA LEU A 173 -27.03 16.75 21.08
C LEU A 173 -28.41 16.10 21.31
N SER A 174 -28.60 14.83 20.96
CA SER A 174 -29.82 14.10 21.29
C SER A 174 -29.93 13.83 22.79
N ILE A 175 -28.84 13.43 23.46
CA ILE A 175 -28.82 13.19 24.91
C ILE A 175 -29.05 14.50 25.70
N THR A 176 -28.37 15.59 25.33
CA THR A 176 -28.37 16.83 26.12
C THR A 176 -29.46 17.83 25.74
N LEU A 177 -29.85 17.88 24.46
CA LEU A 177 -30.76 18.90 23.90
C LEU A 177 -31.83 18.30 22.97
N GLY A 178 -31.96 16.97 22.91
CA GLY A 178 -32.86 16.28 21.97
C GLY A 178 -34.34 16.49 22.25
N GLY A 179 -34.71 16.91 23.47
CA GLY A 179 -36.06 17.34 23.81
C GLY A 179 -36.49 18.63 23.09
N PHE A 180 -35.54 19.52 22.80
CA PHE A 180 -35.77 20.75 22.01
C PHE A 180 -35.59 20.53 20.49
N GLY A 181 -35.35 19.29 20.05
CA GLY A 181 -35.13 18.96 18.65
C GLY A 181 -33.82 19.43 18.05
N VAL A 182 -32.85 19.85 18.88
CA VAL A 182 -31.54 20.36 18.43
C VAL A 182 -30.75 19.29 17.68
N ASP A 183 -30.94 18.01 18.01
CA ASP A 183 -30.46 16.85 17.26
C ASP A 183 -31.00 16.83 15.82
N ARG A 184 -32.32 17.04 15.65
CA ARG A 184 -32.99 17.05 14.34
C ARG A 184 -32.61 18.30 13.54
N PHE A 185 -32.52 19.46 14.17
CA PHE A 185 -32.01 20.67 13.52
C PHE A 185 -30.55 20.52 13.09
N TYR A 186 -29.69 19.94 13.93
CA TYR A 186 -28.30 19.63 13.59
C TYR A 186 -28.18 18.64 12.43
N LEU A 187 -29.14 17.72 12.26
CA LEU A 187 -29.22 16.81 11.12
C LEU A 187 -29.96 17.42 9.91
N GLY A 188 -30.37 18.68 9.95
CA GLY A 188 -31.11 19.36 8.87
C GLY A 188 -32.59 18.99 8.75
N LEU A 189 -33.11 18.14 9.64
CA LEU A 189 -34.49 17.68 9.70
C LEU A 189 -35.40 18.72 10.39
N TRP A 190 -35.42 19.95 9.86
CA TRP A 190 -36.02 21.12 10.50
C TRP A 190 -37.51 20.95 10.86
N ARG A 191 -38.29 20.22 10.04
CA ARG A 191 -39.73 19.97 10.29
C ARG A 191 -39.97 19.13 11.55
N SER A 192 -39.21 18.06 11.75
CA SER A 192 -39.32 17.25 12.97
C SER A 192 -38.63 17.90 14.17
N GLY A 193 -37.60 18.73 13.94
CA GLY A 193 -37.05 19.63 14.96
C GLY A 193 -38.11 20.57 15.54
N LEU A 194 -38.90 21.24 14.69
CA LEU A 194 -40.02 22.09 15.13
C LEU A 194 -41.11 21.27 15.84
N GLY A 195 -41.47 20.09 15.32
CA GLY A 195 -42.43 19.20 15.96
C GLY A 195 -42.02 18.79 17.39
N LYS A 196 -40.73 18.50 17.62
CA LYS A 196 -40.17 18.27 18.96
C LYS A 196 -40.22 19.54 19.83
N LEU A 197 -39.79 20.68 19.28
CA LEU A 197 -39.71 21.93 20.02
C LEU A 197 -41.08 22.36 20.57
N PHE A 198 -42.13 22.31 19.73
CA PHE A 198 -43.50 22.67 20.15
C PHE A 198 -44.20 21.60 20.99
N SER A 199 -43.73 20.34 20.99
CA SER A 199 -44.21 19.30 21.89
C SER A 199 -43.39 19.17 23.18
N PHE A 200 -42.42 20.07 23.43
CA PHE A 200 -41.44 19.98 24.52
C PHE A 200 -40.80 18.58 24.62
N GLY A 201 -40.46 17.99 23.46
CA GLY A 201 -39.89 16.66 23.36
C GLY A 201 -40.81 15.53 23.81
N GLY A 202 -42.11 15.79 23.94
CA GLY A 202 -43.11 14.85 24.46
C GLY A 202 -42.72 14.30 25.83
N LEU A 203 -42.42 15.19 26.77
CA LEU A 203 -41.99 14.84 28.14
C LEU A 203 -40.73 13.93 28.18
N GLY A 204 -39.85 14.06 27.18
CA GLY A 204 -38.59 13.32 27.09
C GLY A 204 -38.68 11.97 26.35
N ILE A 205 -39.88 11.50 26.01
CA ILE A 205 -40.08 10.24 25.27
C ILE A 205 -39.38 10.30 23.91
N TRP A 206 -39.50 11.43 23.19
CA TRP A 206 -38.81 11.63 21.90
C TRP A 206 -37.29 11.72 22.04
N THR A 207 -36.77 12.16 23.19
CA THR A 207 -35.34 12.19 23.48
C THR A 207 -34.79 10.76 23.55
N ILE A 208 -35.45 9.87 24.29
CA ILE A 208 -35.05 8.46 24.41
C ILE A 208 -35.14 7.76 23.05
N ILE A 209 -36.25 7.95 22.33
CA ILE A 209 -36.43 7.40 20.98
C ILE A 209 -35.31 7.85 20.05
N ASP A 210 -34.97 9.15 20.00
CA ASP A 210 -33.93 9.62 19.09
C ASP A 210 -32.51 9.28 19.53
N VAL A 211 -32.23 9.14 20.82
CA VAL A 211 -30.95 8.56 21.27
C VAL A 211 -30.81 7.13 20.73
N VAL A 212 -31.85 6.30 20.82
CA VAL A 212 -31.83 4.93 20.24
C VAL A 212 -31.74 4.96 18.72
N LEU A 213 -32.57 5.75 18.03
CA LEU A 213 -32.60 5.79 16.57
C LEU A 213 -31.34 6.41 15.94
N ILE A 214 -30.69 7.38 16.60
CA ILE A 214 -29.40 7.93 16.16
C ILE A 214 -28.27 6.95 16.51
N ALA A 215 -28.30 6.29 17.67
CA ALA A 215 -27.31 5.27 18.04
C ALA A 215 -27.31 4.08 17.07
N VAL A 216 -28.49 3.59 16.70
CA VAL A 216 -28.70 2.51 15.72
C VAL A 216 -28.52 3.01 14.26
N GLY A 217 -28.40 4.32 14.05
CA GLY A 217 -28.18 4.92 12.72
C GLY A 217 -29.41 4.96 11.81
N TYR A 218 -30.60 4.69 12.34
CA TYR A 218 -31.88 4.80 11.65
C TYR A 218 -32.22 6.27 11.31
N VAL A 219 -31.79 7.21 12.15
CA VAL A 219 -31.92 8.66 11.92
C VAL A 219 -30.58 9.23 11.47
N GLY A 220 -30.54 9.63 10.19
CA GLY A 220 -29.40 10.29 9.54
C GLY A 220 -29.71 11.71 9.06
N PRO A 221 -28.67 12.41 8.56
CA PRO A 221 -28.80 13.72 7.90
C PRO A 221 -29.89 13.81 6.82
N ALA A 222 -30.60 14.94 6.80
CA ALA A 222 -31.70 15.24 5.86
C ALA A 222 -31.25 15.34 4.39
N ASP A 223 -29.97 15.60 4.14
CA ASP A 223 -29.35 15.60 2.81
C ASP A 223 -29.02 14.18 2.30
N GLY A 224 -29.35 13.14 3.07
CA GLY A 224 -29.08 11.75 2.74
C GLY A 224 -27.63 11.31 2.93
N SER A 225 -26.77 12.17 3.51
CA SER A 225 -25.38 11.82 3.78
C SER A 225 -25.26 10.79 4.91
N VAL A 226 -24.39 9.80 4.73
CA VAL A 226 -24.09 8.79 5.77
C VAL A 226 -23.00 9.33 6.68
N TYR A 227 -23.10 9.07 8.00
CA TYR A 227 -22.06 9.42 8.96
C TYR A 227 -20.67 8.96 8.49
N ILE A 228 -19.68 9.83 8.64
CA ILE A 228 -18.38 9.71 7.95
C ILE A 228 -17.52 8.60 8.56
N LEU A 229 -17.58 7.41 7.96
CA LEU A 229 -16.54 6.37 7.98
C LEU A 229 -16.00 6.12 6.56
N LEU A 230 -14.69 6.20 6.39
CA LEU A 230 -13.92 6.18 5.15
C LEU A 230 -12.93 4.99 5.15
N LEU A 231 -13.52 3.78 5.04
CA LEU A 231 -12.91 2.44 5.13
C LEU A 231 -11.62 2.16 4.32
N MET A 232 -11.20 3.05 3.42
CA MET A 232 -9.97 2.90 2.61
C MET A 232 -8.87 3.93 2.90
N MET A 233 -9.18 4.97 3.66
CA MET A 233 -8.19 5.93 4.16
C MET A 233 -7.90 5.73 5.65
N GLU A 234 -8.67 4.88 6.31
CA GLU A 234 -8.50 4.55 7.71
C GLU A 234 -7.25 3.69 7.92
N LEU A 235 -6.50 4.07 8.95
CA LEU A 235 -5.47 3.30 9.60
C LEU A 235 -6.09 1.96 10.03
N ASN A 236 -5.76 0.91 9.29
CA ASN A 236 -5.88 -0.43 9.82
C ASN A 236 -4.62 -0.73 10.63
N ASP A 237 -4.78 -0.84 11.95
CA ASP A 237 -3.76 -1.15 12.94
C ASP A 237 -3.59 -2.67 13.16
N THR A 238 -4.37 -3.52 12.50
CA THR A 238 -4.25 -4.98 12.68
C THR A 238 -2.93 -5.58 12.16
N LYS A 239 -1.98 -4.75 11.70
CA LYS A 239 -0.65 -5.15 11.23
C LYS A 239 0.35 -5.02 12.37
N ALA A 240 1.19 -6.04 12.57
CA ALA A 240 2.16 -6.11 13.67
C ALA A 240 3.02 -4.85 13.82
N GLY A 241 3.18 -4.39 15.06
CA GLY A 241 3.91 -3.17 15.42
C GLY A 241 3.07 -1.89 15.28
N MET A 242 1.74 -2.00 15.26
CA MET A 242 0.80 -0.87 15.23
C MET A 242 -0.18 -0.88 16.41
N GLU A 243 0.05 -1.74 17.42
CA GLU A 243 -0.75 -1.75 18.65
C GLU A 243 -0.61 -0.44 19.44
N GLY A 244 -1.65 -0.08 20.20
CA GLY A 244 -1.64 1.08 21.09
C GLY A 244 -1.79 2.46 20.41
N LEU A 245 -1.90 2.52 19.08
CA LEU A 245 -2.09 3.77 18.36
C LEU A 245 -3.51 4.35 18.51
N ASP A 246 -3.61 5.68 18.70
CA ASP A 246 -4.87 6.40 18.56
C ASP A 246 -5.29 6.44 17.08
N LYS A 247 -6.03 5.40 16.70
CA LYS A 247 -6.59 5.25 15.35
C LYS A 247 -7.51 6.42 15.01
N GLU A 248 -8.28 6.94 15.96
CA GLU A 248 -9.29 7.96 15.70
C GLU A 248 -8.64 9.31 15.38
N ALA A 249 -7.63 9.72 16.14
CA ALA A 249 -6.84 10.92 15.87
C ALA A 249 -6.08 10.80 14.54
N ILE A 250 -5.37 9.70 14.30
CA ILE A 250 -4.64 9.48 13.05
C ILE A 250 -5.61 9.48 11.84
N ASN A 251 -6.77 8.84 11.97
CA ASN A 251 -7.81 8.85 10.94
C ASN A 251 -8.40 10.24 10.71
N ALA A 252 -8.61 11.04 11.76
CA ALA A 252 -9.06 12.42 11.63
C ALA A 252 -8.04 13.27 10.84
N LEU A 253 -6.74 13.13 11.12
CA LEU A 253 -5.66 13.81 10.40
C LEU A 253 -5.58 13.39 8.93
N ILE A 254 -5.58 12.08 8.64
CA ILE A 254 -5.54 11.56 7.27
C ILE A 254 -6.77 12.04 6.46
N ARG A 255 -7.96 12.02 7.08
CA ARG A 255 -9.19 12.57 6.48
C ARG A 255 -9.05 14.07 6.21
N GLN A 256 -8.57 14.85 7.17
CA GLN A 256 -8.37 16.30 7.04
C GLN A 256 -7.40 16.64 5.89
N TRP A 257 -6.25 15.97 5.81
CA TRP A 257 -5.23 16.23 4.78
C TRP A 257 -5.61 15.76 3.38
N SER A 258 -6.56 14.84 3.26
CA SER A 258 -6.99 14.29 1.97
C SER A 258 -8.29 14.91 1.45
N LYS A 259 -9.03 15.65 2.29
CA LYS A 259 -10.32 16.25 1.97
C LYS A 259 -10.24 17.14 0.71
N GLY A 260 -11.23 17.02 -0.18
CA GLY A 260 -11.27 17.77 -1.45
C GLY A 260 -10.31 17.26 -2.54
N SER A 261 -9.51 16.22 -2.28
CA SER A 261 -8.74 15.57 -3.34
C SER A 261 -9.62 14.68 -4.22
N ARG A 262 -9.28 14.54 -5.52
CA ARG A 262 -9.94 13.59 -6.43
C ARG A 262 -9.96 12.14 -5.89
N PHE A 263 -8.95 11.77 -5.08
CA PHE A 263 -8.93 10.44 -4.44
C PHE A 263 -9.98 10.32 -3.35
N TYR A 264 -10.11 11.34 -2.50
CA TYR A 264 -11.11 11.39 -1.44
C TYR A 264 -12.53 11.32 -2.00
N GLU A 265 -12.84 12.08 -3.05
CA GLU A 265 -14.13 12.01 -3.74
C GLU A 265 -14.39 10.63 -4.36
N HIS A 266 -13.36 10.00 -4.94
CA HIS A 266 -13.46 8.62 -5.40
C HIS A 266 -13.75 7.63 -4.26
N GLN A 267 -13.15 7.81 -3.08
CA GLN A 267 -13.43 6.98 -1.91
C GLN A 267 -14.84 7.20 -1.37
N LEU A 268 -15.36 8.44 -1.36
CA LEU A 268 -16.76 8.71 -1.06
C LEU A 268 -17.71 8.02 -2.06
N LYS A 269 -17.41 8.09 -3.37
CA LYS A 269 -18.15 7.37 -4.42
C LYS A 269 -18.10 5.85 -4.24
N ARG A 270 -16.99 5.29 -3.71
CA ARG A 270 -16.87 3.86 -3.38
C ARG A 270 -17.68 3.52 -2.12
N LYS A 271 -17.62 4.35 -1.08
CA LYS A 271 -18.43 4.19 0.14
C LYS A 271 -19.92 4.14 -0.17
N ARG A 272 -20.46 5.10 -0.95
CA ARG A 272 -21.88 5.13 -1.34
C ARG A 272 -22.34 3.80 -1.98
N ARG A 273 -21.54 3.21 -2.88
CA ARG A 273 -21.84 1.89 -3.47
C ARG A 273 -21.86 0.74 -2.46
N ILE A 274 -21.02 0.80 -1.42
CA ILE A 274 -21.02 -0.18 -0.32
C ILE A 274 -22.27 0.04 0.55
N ASP A 275 -22.56 1.29 0.93
CA ASP A 275 -23.74 1.64 1.72
C ASP A 275 -25.06 1.27 0.97
N GLU A 276 -25.13 1.48 -0.34
CA GLU A 276 -26.24 1.04 -1.22
C GLU A 276 -26.37 -0.50 -1.27
N ARG A 277 -25.25 -1.22 -1.39
CA ARG A 277 -25.24 -2.69 -1.36
C ARG A 277 -25.68 -3.21 0.00
N LEU A 278 -25.23 -2.58 1.08
CA LEU A 278 -25.61 -2.93 2.45
C LEU A 278 -27.11 -2.71 2.66
N LYS A 279 -27.67 -1.57 2.25
CA LYS A 279 -29.12 -1.31 2.29
C LYS A 279 -29.92 -2.38 1.56
N LYS A 280 -29.45 -2.84 0.38
CA LYS A 280 -30.09 -3.93 -0.36
C LYS A 280 -30.01 -5.27 0.39
N MET A 281 -28.87 -5.60 1.00
CA MET A 281 -28.69 -6.83 1.79
C MET A 281 -29.53 -6.80 3.07
N GLN A 282 -29.58 -5.68 3.79
CA GLN A 282 -30.42 -5.50 4.98
C GLN A 282 -31.91 -5.57 4.63
N ALA A 283 -32.34 -4.96 3.51
CA ALA A 283 -33.73 -5.05 3.04
C ALA A 283 -34.10 -6.45 2.50
N LEU A 284 -33.13 -7.24 2.06
CA LEU A 284 -33.31 -8.65 1.71
C LEU A 284 -33.50 -9.49 3.00
N VAL A 285 -32.61 -9.34 3.99
CA VAL A 285 -32.69 -10.03 5.28
C VAL A 285 -33.95 -9.65 6.06
N GLY A 286 -34.34 -8.38 6.06
CA GLY A 286 -35.56 -7.89 6.74
C GLY A 286 -36.88 -8.37 6.13
N LYS A 287 -36.86 -9.02 4.96
CA LYS A 287 -38.03 -9.69 4.35
C LYS A 287 -38.16 -11.16 4.74
N MET A 288 -37.10 -11.76 5.30
CA MET A 288 -37.06 -13.19 5.58
C MET A 288 -37.84 -13.51 6.85
N GLY A 289 -38.69 -14.52 6.79
CA GLY A 289 -39.41 -15.01 7.97
C GLY A 289 -38.47 -15.76 8.93
N PRO A 290 -38.76 -15.80 10.25
CA PRO A 290 -37.96 -16.60 11.20
C PRO A 290 -37.81 -18.07 10.77
N MET A 291 -38.85 -18.65 10.18
CA MET A 291 -38.85 -20.01 9.66
C MET A 291 -37.91 -20.20 8.44
N GLU A 292 -37.77 -19.18 7.59
CA GLU A 292 -36.87 -19.21 6.44
C GLU A 292 -35.40 -19.15 6.88
N ILE A 293 -35.11 -18.28 7.85
CA ILE A 293 -33.78 -18.20 8.49
C ILE A 293 -33.45 -19.54 9.14
N HIS A 294 -34.36 -20.10 9.94
CA HIS A 294 -34.16 -21.39 10.60
C HIS A 294 -33.94 -22.54 9.60
N ASN A 295 -34.72 -22.60 8.51
CA ASN A 295 -34.51 -23.56 7.43
C ASN A 295 -33.15 -23.39 6.72
N SER A 296 -32.63 -22.16 6.65
CA SER A 296 -31.28 -21.88 6.14
C SER A 296 -30.20 -22.34 7.13
N GLU A 297 -30.40 -22.13 8.44
CA GLU A 297 -29.51 -22.63 9.49
C GLU A 297 -29.43 -24.16 9.45
N LEU A 298 -30.57 -24.86 9.38
CA LEU A 298 -30.62 -26.33 9.27
C LEU A 298 -29.93 -26.86 8.00
N LYS A 299 -29.92 -26.10 6.89
CA LYS A 299 -29.12 -26.44 5.70
C LYS A 299 -27.64 -26.24 5.96
N MET A 300 -27.25 -25.13 6.59
CA MET A 300 -25.86 -24.84 6.94
C MET A 300 -25.33 -25.83 7.99
N ASP A 301 -26.14 -26.34 8.90
CA ASP A 301 -25.73 -27.34 9.90
C ASP A 301 -25.37 -28.69 9.26
N LYS A 302 -26.01 -29.06 8.15
CA LYS A 302 -25.57 -30.21 7.33
C LYS A 302 -24.20 -29.95 6.68
N VAL A 303 -23.93 -28.71 6.27
CA VAL A 303 -22.60 -28.31 5.76
C VAL A 303 -21.57 -28.28 6.89
N VAL A 304 -21.92 -27.81 8.10
CA VAL A 304 -21.06 -27.91 9.30
C VAL A 304 -20.68 -29.36 9.56
N ALA A 305 -21.65 -30.27 9.60
CA ALA A 305 -21.40 -31.69 9.86
C ALA A 305 -20.46 -32.31 8.81
N MET A 306 -20.63 -31.98 7.53
CA MET A 306 -19.75 -32.43 6.44
C MET A 306 -18.34 -31.81 6.50
N LEU A 307 -18.23 -30.54 6.88
CA LEU A 307 -16.91 -29.90 7.05
C LEU A 307 -16.17 -30.47 8.26
N GLU A 308 -16.86 -30.68 9.39
CA GLU A 308 -16.29 -31.28 10.60
C GLU A 308 -15.94 -32.77 10.40
N SER A 309 -16.70 -33.54 9.61
CA SER A 309 -16.33 -34.93 9.27
C SER A 309 -15.08 -35.02 8.40
N ASN A 310 -14.81 -33.99 7.62
CA ASN A 310 -13.65 -33.89 6.73
C ASN A 310 -12.51 -33.05 7.36
N ARG A 311 -12.56 -32.79 8.67
CA ARG A 311 -11.52 -32.04 9.36
C ARG A 311 -10.24 -32.88 9.46
N ASP A 312 -9.19 -32.41 8.81
CA ASP A 312 -7.87 -33.00 8.91
C ASP A 312 -6.97 -32.27 9.92
N PHE A 313 -6.22 -33.07 10.68
CA PHE A 313 -5.23 -32.69 11.69
C PHE A 313 -3.91 -33.50 11.54
N THR A 314 -3.78 -34.32 10.49
CA THR A 314 -2.58 -35.10 10.22
C THR A 314 -1.43 -34.24 9.70
N HIS A 315 -1.74 -33.12 9.04
CA HIS A 315 -0.74 -32.20 8.51
C HIS A 315 -0.16 -31.25 9.57
N THR A 316 1.12 -30.90 9.39
CA THR A 316 1.83 -29.82 10.09
C THR A 316 2.27 -28.80 9.06
N ILE A 317 1.47 -27.74 8.91
CA ILE A 317 1.70 -26.66 7.95
C ILE A 317 2.42 -25.49 8.62
N PHE A 318 3.50 -25.02 8.00
CA PHE A 318 4.17 -23.78 8.36
C PHE A 318 3.81 -22.67 7.39
N HIS A 319 3.57 -21.47 7.89
CA HIS A 319 3.59 -20.23 7.11
C HIS A 319 4.76 -19.36 7.60
N VAL A 320 5.72 -19.11 6.71
CA VAL A 320 6.92 -18.30 6.95
C VAL A 320 6.72 -16.92 6.35
N ASP A 321 6.97 -15.86 7.13
CA ASP A 321 6.77 -14.46 6.73
C ASP A 321 7.94 -13.59 7.21
N MET A 322 8.69 -12.99 6.28
CA MET A 322 9.88 -12.16 6.56
C MET A 322 9.51 -10.80 7.18
N ASP A 323 10.17 -10.43 8.28
CA ASP A 323 9.75 -9.26 9.07
C ASP A 323 10.10 -7.93 8.40
N ALA A 324 9.07 -7.16 8.05
CA ALA A 324 9.19 -5.87 7.35
C ALA A 324 10.07 -5.92 6.08
N PHE A 325 10.12 -7.10 5.43
CA PHE A 325 11.14 -7.55 4.48
C PHE A 325 11.96 -6.47 3.76
N PHE A 326 11.37 -5.70 2.83
CA PHE A 326 12.15 -4.72 2.05
C PHE A 326 12.84 -3.66 2.93
N ALA A 327 12.19 -3.20 4.01
CA ALA A 327 12.81 -2.23 4.93
C ALA A 327 13.92 -2.90 5.76
N ALA A 328 13.77 -4.17 6.12
CA ALA A 328 14.82 -4.93 6.81
C ALA A 328 16.05 -5.14 5.91
N VAL A 329 15.86 -5.40 4.60
CA VAL A 329 16.97 -5.45 3.61
C VAL A 329 17.71 -4.12 3.56
N GLU A 330 17.02 -2.98 3.40
CA GLU A 330 17.69 -1.67 3.37
C GLU A 330 18.34 -1.31 4.72
N MET A 331 17.77 -1.70 5.86
CA MET A 331 18.35 -1.52 7.20
C MET A 331 19.61 -2.37 7.43
N ARG A 332 19.65 -3.59 6.89
CA ARG A 332 20.85 -4.45 6.90
C ARG A 332 21.97 -3.77 6.12
N ASP A 333 21.68 -3.40 4.88
CA ASP A 333 22.62 -2.84 3.90
C ASP A 333 23.07 -1.40 4.22
N ASN A 334 22.26 -0.61 4.95
CA ASN A 334 22.60 0.76 5.35
C ASN A 334 22.28 1.01 6.83
N ARG A 335 23.36 1.12 7.63
CA ARG A 335 23.30 1.29 9.10
C ARG A 335 22.55 2.54 9.55
N SER A 336 22.62 3.64 8.79
CA SER A 336 21.93 4.89 9.13
C SER A 336 20.41 4.77 9.20
N LEU A 337 19.83 3.71 8.62
CA LEU A 337 18.39 3.45 8.59
C LEU A 337 17.88 2.65 9.80
N ARG A 338 18.77 2.00 10.56
CA ARG A 338 18.38 0.97 11.55
C ARG A 338 17.56 1.52 12.72
N ASN A 339 18.00 2.65 13.27
CA ASN A 339 17.45 3.24 14.49
C ASN A 339 16.56 4.47 14.21
N ILE A 340 16.09 4.63 12.97
CA ILE A 340 15.20 5.73 12.56
C ILE A 340 13.92 5.19 11.91
N PRO A 341 12.80 5.92 11.97
CA PRO A 341 11.61 5.54 11.22
C PRO A 341 11.88 5.65 9.71
N MET A 342 11.75 4.54 9.00
CA MET A 342 11.97 4.47 7.55
C MET A 342 10.91 3.65 6.80
N ALA A 343 10.71 3.97 5.52
CA ALA A 343 9.81 3.25 4.63
C ALA A 343 10.41 3.06 3.24
N VAL A 344 10.08 1.94 2.59
CA VAL A 344 10.50 1.64 1.22
C VAL A 344 9.36 2.00 0.25
N GLY A 345 9.69 2.70 -0.84
CA GLY A 345 8.74 3.12 -1.87
C GLY A 345 9.07 4.50 -2.42
N SER A 346 8.09 5.40 -2.39
CA SER A 346 8.23 6.77 -2.91
C SER A 346 7.28 7.73 -2.19
N ASN A 347 7.43 9.04 -2.44
CA ASN A 347 6.46 10.04 -1.99
C ASN A 347 5.02 9.76 -2.49
N SER A 348 4.86 9.03 -3.60
CA SER A 348 3.55 8.64 -4.15
C SER A 348 2.91 7.45 -3.44
N MET A 349 3.71 6.48 -3.00
CA MET A 349 3.23 5.23 -2.38
C MET A 349 4.36 4.52 -1.64
N LEU A 350 4.09 4.02 -0.45
CA LEU A 350 4.98 3.18 0.36
C LEU A 350 4.63 1.69 0.17
N SER A 351 5.64 0.88 -0.14
CA SER A 351 5.55 -0.58 -0.24
C SER A 351 5.52 -1.21 1.16
N THR A 352 6.42 -0.79 2.04
CA THR A 352 6.46 -1.24 3.45
C THR A 352 7.14 -0.20 4.34
N SER A 353 7.08 -0.41 5.65
CA SER A 353 7.71 0.41 6.69
C SER A 353 8.34 -0.47 7.76
N ASN A 354 9.46 0.01 8.34
CA ASN A 354 10.06 -0.62 9.52
C ASN A 354 9.19 -0.40 10.77
N TYR A 355 9.46 -1.16 11.82
CA TYR A 355 8.65 -1.14 13.04
C TYR A 355 8.70 0.23 13.75
N GLU A 356 9.81 0.96 13.68
CA GLU A 356 9.90 2.34 14.20
C GLU A 356 8.95 3.31 13.50
N ALA A 357 8.82 3.24 12.17
CA ALA A 357 7.85 4.06 11.44
C ALA A 357 6.39 3.65 11.71
N ARG A 358 6.13 2.36 11.98
CA ARG A 358 4.78 1.86 12.30
C ARG A 358 4.21 2.46 13.59
N LYS A 359 5.05 2.79 14.58
CA LYS A 359 4.68 3.53 15.81
C LYS A 359 4.08 4.92 15.55
N PHE A 360 4.23 5.48 14.35
CA PHE A 360 3.61 6.74 13.92
C PHE A 360 2.38 6.52 13.01
N GLY A 361 1.92 5.28 12.84
CA GLY A 361 0.87 4.93 11.88
C GLY A 361 1.35 4.78 10.44
N VAL A 362 2.66 4.91 10.14
CA VAL A 362 3.20 4.79 8.78
C VAL A 362 3.20 3.32 8.35
N ARG A 363 2.52 3.00 7.25
CA ARG A 363 2.23 1.63 6.81
C ARG A 363 2.33 1.44 5.29
N ALA A 364 2.42 0.19 4.88
CA ALA A 364 2.24 -0.24 3.49
C ALA A 364 0.92 0.30 2.89
N ALA A 365 0.96 0.58 1.58
CA ALA A 365 -0.13 1.18 0.81
C ALA A 365 -0.58 2.59 1.26
N MET A 366 0.23 3.28 2.06
CA MET A 366 0.08 4.71 2.37
C MET A 366 0.85 5.57 1.36
N PRO A 367 0.33 6.73 0.91
CA PRO A 367 1.14 7.69 0.16
C PRO A 367 2.29 8.24 1.01
N GLY A 368 3.52 8.26 0.48
CA GLY A 368 4.70 8.71 1.23
C GLY A 368 4.59 10.15 1.76
N PHE A 369 3.92 11.05 1.04
CA PHE A 369 3.64 12.41 1.52
C PHE A 369 2.69 12.47 2.74
N ILE A 370 1.84 11.45 2.95
CA ILE A 370 1.03 11.31 4.18
C ILE A 370 1.90 10.72 5.29
N GLY A 371 2.74 9.72 4.96
CA GLY A 371 3.72 9.16 5.90
C GLY A 371 4.63 10.24 6.50
N LYS A 372 5.16 11.15 5.67
CA LYS A 372 5.95 12.32 6.12
C LYS A 372 5.17 13.36 6.93
N LYS A 373 3.83 13.39 6.87
CA LYS A 373 3.02 14.25 7.74
C LYS A 373 2.74 13.61 9.10
N LEU A 374 2.63 12.28 9.15
CA LEU A 374 2.52 11.53 10.42
C LEU A 374 3.87 11.46 11.15
N CYS A 375 4.97 11.35 10.40
CA CYS A 375 6.32 11.24 10.90
C CYS A 375 7.24 12.17 10.07
N PRO A 376 7.45 13.43 10.49
CA PRO A 376 8.28 14.40 9.76
C PRO A 376 9.71 13.93 9.49
N GLN A 377 10.26 13.13 10.41
CA GLN A 377 11.59 12.51 10.34
C GLN A 377 11.64 11.21 9.51
N LEU A 378 10.54 10.82 8.83
CA LEU A 378 10.47 9.60 8.02
C LEU A 378 11.42 9.64 6.82
N THR A 379 12.36 8.71 6.80
CA THR A 379 13.23 8.48 5.63
C THR A 379 12.53 7.54 4.64
N ILE A 380 12.44 7.94 3.37
CA ILE A 380 11.85 7.13 2.30
C ILE A 380 12.94 6.68 1.35
N VAL A 381 13.12 5.37 1.22
CA VAL A 381 14.12 4.72 0.36
C VAL A 381 13.43 4.14 -0.89
N PRO A 382 13.99 4.28 -2.11
CA PRO A 382 13.46 3.63 -3.32
C PRO A 382 13.42 2.09 -3.22
N CYS A 383 12.52 1.44 -3.94
CA CYS A 383 12.51 -0.03 -4.04
C CYS A 383 13.70 -0.54 -4.88
N ASN A 384 14.39 -1.58 -4.42
CA ASN A 384 15.36 -2.35 -5.18
C ASN A 384 14.94 -3.84 -5.27
N PHE A 385 14.19 -4.19 -6.33
CA PHE A 385 13.62 -5.54 -6.47
C PHE A 385 14.66 -6.63 -6.79
N GLU A 386 15.83 -6.29 -7.33
CA GLU A 386 16.92 -7.24 -7.56
C GLU A 386 17.45 -7.77 -6.22
N LYS A 387 17.77 -6.86 -5.28
CA LYS A 387 18.13 -7.22 -3.89
C LYS A 387 17.06 -8.08 -3.23
N TYR A 388 15.80 -7.66 -3.30
CA TYR A 388 14.70 -8.37 -2.61
C TYR A 388 14.46 -9.76 -3.20
N SER A 389 14.64 -9.94 -4.51
CA SER A 389 14.51 -11.23 -5.18
C SER A 389 15.70 -12.16 -4.86
N ALA A 390 16.93 -11.63 -4.84
CA ALA A 390 18.12 -12.39 -4.45
C ALA A 390 18.01 -12.95 -3.02
N VAL A 391 17.60 -12.11 -2.06
CA VAL A 391 17.36 -12.56 -0.67
C VAL A 391 16.19 -13.53 -0.59
N SER A 392 15.10 -13.31 -1.34
CA SER A 392 13.98 -14.26 -1.42
C SER A 392 14.43 -15.64 -1.91
N HIS A 393 15.33 -15.70 -2.89
CA HIS A 393 15.89 -16.96 -3.39
C HIS A 393 16.76 -17.66 -2.33
N GLN A 394 17.59 -16.92 -1.59
CA GLN A 394 18.37 -17.47 -0.47
C GLN A 394 17.47 -18.11 0.58
N VAL A 395 16.43 -17.38 1.05
CA VAL A 395 15.45 -17.92 2.01
C VAL A 395 14.76 -19.17 1.46
N LYS A 396 14.24 -19.11 0.24
CA LYS A 396 13.52 -20.25 -0.38
C LYS A 396 14.41 -21.48 -0.58
N ASN A 397 15.71 -21.32 -0.79
CA ASN A 397 16.64 -22.45 -0.85
C ASN A 397 16.82 -23.13 0.51
N ILE A 398 16.78 -22.38 1.62
CA ILE A 398 16.76 -22.95 2.97
C ILE A 398 15.43 -23.67 3.23
N LEU A 399 14.30 -23.04 2.91
CA LEU A 399 12.98 -23.64 3.12
C LEU A 399 12.81 -24.96 2.34
N LYS A 400 13.36 -25.07 1.13
CA LYS A 400 13.39 -26.30 0.31
C LYS A 400 14.12 -27.49 0.95
N LEU A 401 14.90 -27.29 2.00
CA LEU A 401 15.51 -28.37 2.78
C LEU A 401 14.49 -29.13 3.63
N TYR A 402 13.38 -28.46 3.99
CA TYR A 402 12.31 -28.98 4.84
C TYR A 402 11.08 -29.39 4.02
N ASP A 403 10.71 -28.60 3.01
CA ASP A 403 9.67 -28.92 2.02
C ASP A 403 10.12 -28.53 0.60
N PRO A 404 10.52 -29.49 -0.25
CA PRO A 404 10.88 -29.23 -1.64
C PRO A 404 9.75 -28.65 -2.51
N ASN A 405 8.49 -28.87 -2.11
CA ASN A 405 7.29 -28.52 -2.87
C ASN A 405 6.59 -27.25 -2.35
N LEU A 406 7.27 -26.46 -1.50
CA LEU A 406 6.71 -25.29 -0.84
C LEU A 406 5.98 -24.33 -1.78
N CYS A 407 4.87 -23.77 -1.31
CA CYS A 407 4.08 -22.80 -2.05
C CYS A 407 4.53 -21.36 -1.69
N SER A 408 5.25 -20.70 -2.59
CA SER A 408 5.64 -19.30 -2.44
C SER A 408 4.48 -18.36 -2.77
N ALA A 409 3.96 -17.64 -1.78
CA ALA A 409 2.88 -16.67 -1.98
C ALA A 409 3.41 -15.30 -2.47
N SER A 410 4.62 -14.91 -2.06
CA SER A 410 5.26 -13.66 -2.45
C SER A 410 6.80 -13.79 -2.48
N LEU A 411 7.54 -12.67 -2.33
CA LEU A 411 8.98 -12.70 -2.07
C LEU A 411 9.28 -13.01 -0.59
N ASP A 412 8.41 -12.57 0.31
CA ASP A 412 8.52 -12.63 1.77
C ASP A 412 7.68 -13.72 2.45
N GLU A 413 6.68 -14.29 1.77
CA GLU A 413 5.76 -15.30 2.30
C GLU A 413 5.86 -16.65 1.59
N ALA A 414 5.87 -17.74 2.36
CA ALA A 414 5.79 -19.12 1.88
C ALA A 414 4.98 -20.03 2.81
N TYR A 415 4.26 -20.99 2.23
CA TYR A 415 3.62 -22.11 2.94
C TYR A 415 4.39 -23.40 2.68
N MET A 416 4.50 -24.24 3.70
CA MET A 416 5.27 -25.49 3.66
C MET A 416 4.51 -26.59 4.38
N ASP A 417 4.43 -27.78 3.80
CA ASP A 417 3.98 -28.98 4.50
C ASP A 417 5.21 -29.73 5.01
N VAL A 418 5.47 -29.61 6.32
CA VAL A 418 6.64 -30.22 6.97
C VAL A 418 6.30 -31.53 7.69
N THR A 419 5.10 -32.10 7.46
CA THR A 419 4.61 -33.30 8.15
C THR A 419 5.58 -34.48 8.08
N GLU A 420 6.02 -34.84 6.87
CA GLU A 420 6.98 -35.93 6.66
C GLU A 420 8.34 -35.62 7.31
N TYR A 421 8.77 -34.35 7.28
CA TYR A 421 10.05 -33.91 7.84
C TYR A 421 10.06 -33.97 9.37
N VAL A 422 9.02 -33.44 10.03
CA VAL A 422 8.88 -33.46 11.49
C VAL A 422 8.76 -34.90 11.99
N ALA A 423 7.93 -35.74 11.35
CA ALA A 423 7.83 -37.16 11.69
C ALA A 423 9.18 -37.89 11.54
N PHE A 424 9.97 -37.56 10.50
CA PHE A 424 11.33 -38.07 10.35
C PHE A 424 12.26 -37.60 11.47
N ARG A 425 12.29 -36.30 11.81
CA ARG A 425 13.11 -35.74 12.90
C ARG A 425 12.78 -36.40 14.24
N GLN A 426 11.49 -36.54 14.57
CA GLN A 426 11.02 -37.22 15.77
C GLN A 426 11.50 -38.69 15.81
N SER A 427 11.45 -39.41 14.67
CA SER A 427 11.93 -40.80 14.60
C SER A 427 13.44 -40.96 14.86
N GLN A 428 14.25 -39.92 14.64
CA GLN A 428 15.68 -39.93 14.93
C GLN A 428 16.00 -39.56 16.37
N ASN A 429 15.08 -38.89 17.08
CA ASN A 429 15.16 -38.42 18.46
C ASN A 429 16.55 -37.89 18.91
N THR A 430 17.21 -37.18 18.01
CA THR A 430 18.57 -36.66 18.18
C THR A 430 18.58 -35.17 17.86
N PRO A 431 19.20 -34.32 18.71
CA PRO A 431 19.33 -32.91 18.40
C PRO A 431 20.15 -32.70 17.12
N VAL A 432 19.74 -31.73 16.30
CA VAL A 432 20.59 -31.22 15.22
C VAL A 432 21.36 -30.03 15.76
N PHE A 433 22.65 -30.01 15.46
CA PHE A 433 23.57 -28.95 15.86
C PHE A 433 23.93 -28.12 14.64
N HIS A 434 23.73 -26.81 14.73
CA HIS A 434 24.19 -25.86 13.73
C HIS A 434 25.20 -24.91 14.35
N ARG A 435 26.23 -24.54 13.58
CA ARG A 435 27.13 -23.45 13.97
C ARG A 435 26.39 -22.11 13.87
N SER A 436 26.56 -21.30 14.88
CA SER A 436 26.13 -19.92 14.97
C SER A 436 27.37 -19.02 14.84
N ALA A 437 27.24 -17.98 14.03
CA ALA A 437 28.20 -16.88 13.94
C ALA A 437 27.40 -15.58 14.17
N HIS A 438 27.82 -14.79 15.15
CA HIS A 438 27.19 -13.51 15.44
C HIS A 438 28.19 -12.48 15.96
N TYR A 439 27.82 -11.21 15.83
CA TYR A 439 28.63 -10.06 16.20
C TYR A 439 28.05 -9.34 17.41
N THR A 440 28.91 -8.77 18.23
CA THR A 440 28.54 -8.12 19.50
C THR A 440 29.63 -7.12 19.92
N GLY A 441 29.50 -6.53 21.12
CA GLY A 441 30.39 -5.49 21.63
C GLY A 441 29.84 -4.08 21.39
N GLU A 442 30.70 -3.12 21.04
CA GLU A 442 30.28 -1.73 20.80
C GLU A 442 29.99 -1.44 19.32
N CYS A 443 30.40 -2.35 18.44
CA CYS A 443 30.32 -2.27 17.00
C CYS A 443 29.09 -3.02 16.46
N ASP A 444 28.09 -2.29 15.98
CA ASP A 444 26.91 -2.84 15.29
C ASP A 444 27.15 -3.10 13.78
N CYS A 445 28.40 -2.96 13.32
CA CYS A 445 28.66 -2.77 11.89
C CYS A 445 28.56 -4.05 11.05
N ARG A 446 28.96 -5.18 11.62
CA ARG A 446 28.76 -6.52 11.06
C ARG A 446 27.43 -7.12 11.55
N TRP A 447 26.94 -8.17 10.90
CA TRP A 447 25.60 -8.72 11.12
C TRP A 447 25.59 -10.25 10.88
N PRO A 448 24.77 -11.05 11.59
CA PRO A 448 23.78 -10.68 12.61
C PRO A 448 24.41 -10.16 13.91
N TYR A 449 23.93 -9.01 14.38
CA TYR A 449 24.39 -8.40 15.62
C TYR A 449 23.45 -8.75 16.79
N LYS A 450 24.01 -9.18 17.92
CA LYS A 450 23.28 -9.52 19.14
C LYS A 450 23.95 -8.86 20.35
N TYR A 451 23.15 -8.22 21.20
CA TYR A 451 23.64 -7.80 22.52
C TYR A 451 23.86 -9.04 23.38
N LEU A 452 25.09 -9.23 23.87
CA LEU A 452 25.43 -10.37 24.71
C LEU A 452 24.63 -10.31 26.03
N PRO A 453 23.99 -11.40 26.49
CA PRO A 453 23.61 -11.49 27.90
C PRO A 453 24.87 -11.46 28.78
N CYS A 454 24.73 -11.00 30.02
CA CYS A 454 25.84 -10.74 30.95
C CYS A 454 26.70 -11.99 31.31
N CYS A 455 26.24 -13.18 30.92
CA CYS A 455 26.93 -14.44 31.13
C CYS A 455 26.79 -15.34 29.89
N VAL A 456 27.92 -15.84 29.39
CA VAL A 456 28.00 -16.90 28.36
C VAL A 456 28.85 -18.04 28.93
N SER A 457 28.33 -19.27 28.86
CA SER A 457 29.02 -20.48 29.30
C SER A 457 30.24 -20.77 28.41
N ARG A 458 31.42 -20.85 29.01
CA ARG A 458 32.72 -20.77 28.29
C ARG A 458 33.20 -22.05 27.60
N GLU A 459 32.44 -23.14 27.63
CA GLU A 459 32.98 -24.49 27.33
C GLU A 459 33.04 -24.85 25.83
N SER A 460 32.27 -24.18 24.96
CA SER A 460 32.24 -24.45 23.51
C SER A 460 32.29 -23.22 22.60
N THR A 461 32.33 -22.01 23.17
CA THR A 461 32.29 -20.75 22.42
C THR A 461 33.68 -20.27 22.02
N LYS A 462 33.92 -20.04 20.72
CA LYS A 462 35.09 -19.31 20.26
C LYS A 462 34.76 -17.82 20.20
N ILE A 463 35.64 -17.00 20.75
CA ILE A 463 35.50 -15.54 20.74
C ILE A 463 36.74 -14.96 20.07
N SER A 464 36.52 -14.09 19.10
CA SER A 464 37.54 -13.28 18.44
C SER A 464 37.12 -11.82 18.49
N SER A 465 38.09 -10.90 18.49
CA SER A 465 37.80 -9.47 18.61
C SER A 465 38.71 -8.66 17.71
N GLU A 466 38.12 -7.71 16.99
CA GLU A 466 38.80 -6.80 16.08
C GLU A 466 38.30 -5.37 16.26
N VAL A 467 39.11 -4.38 15.87
CA VAL A 467 38.63 -3.00 15.73
C VAL A 467 38.00 -2.88 14.34
N CYS A 468 36.74 -2.51 14.26
CA CYS A 468 36.05 -2.40 12.98
C CYS A 468 36.58 -1.22 12.16
N ASN A 469 37.12 -1.51 10.97
CA ASN A 469 37.68 -0.51 10.05
C ASN A 469 36.68 0.59 9.63
N GLU A 470 35.38 0.36 9.74
CA GLU A 470 34.35 1.33 9.33
C GLU A 470 33.91 2.29 10.45
N CYS A 471 34.01 1.90 11.73
CA CYS A 471 33.50 2.71 12.84
C CYS A 471 34.50 2.92 14.00
N GLY A 472 35.67 2.26 13.96
CA GLY A 472 36.72 2.36 14.97
C GLY A 472 36.38 1.70 16.32
N LYS A 473 35.24 1.02 16.44
CA LYS A 473 34.79 0.37 17.69
C LYS A 473 35.16 -1.10 17.75
N LEU A 474 35.21 -1.65 18.96
CA LEU A 474 35.45 -3.07 19.20
C LEU A 474 34.27 -3.91 18.68
N CYS A 475 34.56 -4.76 17.69
CA CYS A 475 33.67 -5.80 17.21
C CYS A 475 34.12 -7.14 17.78
N ILE A 476 33.23 -7.79 18.50
CA ILE A 476 33.45 -9.13 19.04
C ILE A 476 32.68 -10.10 18.14
N HIS A 477 33.38 -11.05 17.54
CA HIS A 477 32.81 -12.13 16.74
C HIS A 477 32.78 -13.41 17.58
N VAL A 478 31.59 -13.99 17.70
CA VAL A 478 31.29 -15.15 18.53
C VAL A 478 30.86 -16.29 17.61
N GLU A 479 31.61 -17.40 17.65
CA GLU A 479 31.19 -18.67 17.09
C GLU A 479 30.79 -19.62 18.22
N ASP A 480 29.57 -20.13 18.16
CA ASP A 480 29.03 -21.13 19.08
C ASP A 480 28.23 -22.21 18.33
N GLU A 481 27.81 -23.25 19.04
CA GLU A 481 27.00 -24.33 18.48
C GLU A 481 25.63 -24.37 19.16
N VAL A 482 24.58 -24.35 18.34
CA VAL A 482 23.19 -24.29 18.81
C VAL A 482 22.50 -25.61 18.47
N ALA A 483 21.96 -26.26 19.50
CA ALA A 483 21.17 -27.48 19.36
C ALA A 483 19.69 -27.16 19.07
N PHE A 484 19.05 -28.02 18.27
CA PHE A 484 17.62 -27.97 17.93
C PHE A 484 16.99 -29.35 18.11
N GLY A 485 15.89 -29.39 18.88
CA GLY A 485 15.08 -30.58 19.11
C GLY A 485 14.36 -31.09 17.86
N SER A 486 13.40 -32.00 18.05
CA SER A 486 12.79 -32.77 16.96
C SER A 486 11.33 -32.44 16.67
N ASP A 487 10.66 -31.66 17.52
CA ASP A 487 9.27 -31.25 17.31
C ASP A 487 9.11 -30.07 16.32
N ALA A 488 7.87 -29.75 16.00
CA ALA A 488 7.54 -28.69 15.04
C ALA A 488 7.96 -27.29 15.51
N GLU A 489 7.97 -27.00 16.81
CA GLU A 489 8.39 -25.69 17.32
C GLU A 489 9.91 -25.55 17.23
N GLU A 490 10.65 -26.62 17.51
CA GLU A 490 12.10 -26.67 17.35
C GLU A 490 12.53 -26.61 15.88
N VAL A 491 11.82 -27.29 14.97
CA VAL A 491 12.07 -27.18 13.51
C VAL A 491 11.75 -25.77 13.00
N ALA A 492 10.70 -25.11 13.49
CA ALA A 492 10.44 -23.70 13.16
C ALA A 492 11.52 -22.76 13.71
N ARG A 493 12.03 -23.02 14.92
CA ARG A 493 13.16 -22.29 15.51
C ARG A 493 14.44 -22.49 14.70
N GLU A 494 14.68 -23.70 14.21
CA GLU A 494 15.79 -24.07 13.31
C GLU A 494 15.73 -23.29 11.99
N ILE A 495 14.56 -23.27 11.32
CA ILE A 495 14.35 -22.51 10.08
C ILE A 495 14.61 -21.01 10.30
N ARG A 496 14.03 -20.42 11.35
CA ARG A 496 14.20 -18.99 11.68
C ARG A 496 15.66 -18.65 11.94
N PHE A 497 16.36 -19.51 12.67
CA PHE A 497 17.79 -19.37 12.92
C PHE A 497 18.61 -19.44 11.62
N LEU A 498 18.39 -20.44 10.76
CA LEU A 498 19.14 -20.55 9.50
C LEU A 498 18.89 -19.37 8.56
N VAL A 499 17.66 -18.84 8.52
CA VAL A 499 17.32 -17.62 7.77
C VAL A 499 18.05 -16.40 8.33
N GLU A 500 18.09 -16.21 9.66
CA GLU A 500 18.83 -15.12 10.30
C GLU A 500 20.34 -15.23 10.01
N GLN A 501 20.92 -16.42 10.13
CA GLN A 501 22.35 -16.66 9.87
C GLN A 501 22.73 -16.42 8.41
N ALA A 502 21.94 -16.91 7.45
CA ALA A 502 22.27 -16.81 6.03
C ALA A 502 21.97 -15.44 5.41
N THR A 503 21.00 -14.70 5.94
CA THR A 503 20.54 -13.44 5.31
C THR A 503 20.75 -12.19 6.16
N GLY A 504 20.95 -12.36 7.47
CA GLY A 504 20.91 -11.27 8.45
C GLY A 504 19.49 -10.76 8.77
N LEU A 505 18.43 -11.41 8.28
CA LEU A 505 17.05 -10.95 8.43
C LEU A 505 16.22 -11.94 9.24
N THR A 506 15.24 -11.43 9.99
CA THR A 506 14.35 -12.27 10.79
C THR A 506 13.08 -12.63 10.01
N CYS A 507 12.49 -13.76 10.38
CA CYS A 507 11.14 -14.12 9.99
C CYS A 507 10.33 -14.62 11.19
N SER A 508 9.02 -14.53 11.05
CA SER A 508 8.07 -15.18 11.95
C SER A 508 7.42 -16.38 11.27
N ILE A 509 7.13 -17.42 12.05
CA ILE A 509 6.52 -18.67 11.57
C ILE A 509 5.25 -19.00 12.36
N GLY A 510 4.16 -19.26 11.65
CA GLY A 510 2.96 -19.87 12.23
C GLY A 510 2.93 -21.36 11.92
N ILE A 511 2.70 -22.18 12.94
CA ILE A 511 2.61 -23.63 12.87
C ILE A 511 1.15 -24.02 13.12
N ALA A 512 0.52 -24.77 12.22
CA ALA A 512 -0.90 -25.14 12.36
C ALA A 512 -1.26 -26.37 11.52
N PRO A 513 -2.44 -27.01 11.74
CA PRO A 513 -2.88 -28.11 10.89
C PRO A 513 -3.34 -27.70 9.47
N ASN A 514 -3.50 -26.41 9.17
CA ASN A 514 -3.84 -25.92 7.83
C ASN A 514 -3.29 -24.52 7.54
N SER A 515 -3.27 -24.15 6.25
CA SER A 515 -2.66 -22.90 5.76
C SER A 515 -3.33 -21.64 6.32
N MET A 516 -4.66 -21.57 6.37
CA MET A 516 -5.40 -20.45 6.95
C MET A 516 -5.02 -20.18 8.41
N LEU A 517 -4.94 -21.22 9.24
CA LEU A 517 -4.49 -21.11 10.63
C LEU A 517 -2.99 -20.82 10.76
N ALA A 518 -2.15 -21.39 9.88
CA ALA A 518 -0.70 -21.15 9.88
C ALA A 518 -0.41 -19.67 9.57
N LYS A 519 -1.07 -19.09 8.56
CA LYS A 519 -0.92 -17.65 8.27
C LYS A 519 -1.37 -16.80 9.45
N LEU A 520 -2.52 -17.08 10.04
CA LEU A 520 -2.98 -16.39 11.26
C LEU A 520 -1.94 -16.46 12.39
N GLY A 521 -1.38 -17.64 12.65
CA GLY A 521 -0.34 -17.84 13.68
C GLY A 521 0.91 -16.99 13.46
N SER A 522 1.38 -16.92 12.20
CA SER A 522 2.61 -16.20 11.84
C SER A 522 2.55 -14.70 12.13
N ASP A 523 1.36 -14.10 12.19
CA ASP A 523 1.11 -12.69 12.47
C ASP A 523 1.01 -12.37 13.98
N ILE A 524 0.87 -13.38 14.86
CA ILE A 524 0.62 -13.17 16.31
C ILE A 524 1.89 -12.69 17.01
N ASN A 525 2.99 -13.42 16.84
CA ASN A 525 4.28 -13.16 17.49
C ASN A 525 5.26 -12.49 16.51
N LYS A 526 4.83 -11.41 15.83
CA LYS A 526 5.69 -10.58 14.96
C LYS A 526 6.20 -9.33 15.70
N PRO A 527 7.46 -8.91 15.48
CA PRO A 527 8.50 -9.54 14.65
C PRO A 527 9.26 -10.67 15.36
N ASN A 528 9.99 -11.46 14.58
CA ASN A 528 10.97 -12.46 15.01
C ASN A 528 10.46 -13.42 16.10
N GLY A 529 9.32 -14.06 15.84
CA GLY A 529 8.69 -14.99 16.77
C GLY A 529 7.87 -16.04 16.05
N GLN A 530 7.37 -17.01 16.80
CA GLN A 530 6.57 -18.11 16.24
C GLN A 530 5.36 -18.41 17.11
N PHE A 531 4.33 -19.00 16.52
CA PHE A 531 3.12 -19.40 17.24
C PHE A 531 2.62 -20.76 16.76
N HIS A 532 2.33 -21.64 17.70
CA HIS A 532 1.81 -22.97 17.44
C HIS A 532 0.30 -23.05 17.72
N MET A 533 -0.47 -23.06 16.64
CA MET A 533 -1.89 -23.40 16.66
C MET A 533 -2.04 -24.93 16.76
N ARG A 534 -2.06 -25.45 17.99
CA ARG A 534 -2.21 -26.89 18.25
C ARG A 534 -3.37 -27.50 17.44
N ALA A 535 -3.17 -28.72 16.95
CA ALA A 535 -4.17 -29.54 16.28
C ALA A 535 -5.24 -30.08 17.26
N ASP A 536 -5.98 -29.18 17.90
CA ASP A 536 -7.09 -29.46 18.80
C ASP A 536 -8.31 -28.63 18.38
N ARG A 537 -9.43 -29.32 18.15
CA ARG A 537 -10.65 -28.71 17.59
C ARG A 537 -11.28 -27.68 18.52
N ASN A 538 -11.21 -27.88 19.83
CA ASN A 538 -11.80 -26.95 20.80
C ASN A 538 -10.92 -25.72 20.95
N PHE A 539 -9.60 -25.91 21.10
CA PHE A 539 -8.61 -24.82 21.12
C PHE A 539 -8.73 -23.91 19.89
N ILE A 540 -8.82 -24.49 18.68
CA ILE A 540 -8.96 -23.74 17.43
C ILE A 540 -10.27 -22.93 17.40
N VAL A 541 -11.39 -23.54 17.75
CA VAL A 541 -12.71 -22.85 17.74
C VAL A 541 -12.80 -21.79 18.84
N ASP A 542 -12.24 -22.04 20.02
CA ASP A 542 -12.17 -21.06 21.12
C ASP A 542 -11.26 -19.88 20.77
N PHE A 543 -10.10 -20.13 20.14
CA PHE A 543 -9.22 -19.09 19.62
C PHE A 543 -9.93 -18.19 18.59
N LEU A 544 -10.66 -18.81 17.65
CA LEU A 544 -11.37 -18.08 16.59
C LEU A 544 -12.60 -17.33 17.10
N ARG A 545 -13.27 -17.79 18.16
CA ARG A 545 -14.54 -17.21 18.66
C ARG A 545 -14.51 -15.69 18.78
N ASN A 546 -13.42 -15.16 19.33
CA ASN A 546 -13.24 -13.73 19.59
C ASN A 546 -12.30 -13.03 18.59
N LEU A 547 -11.75 -13.76 17.60
CA LEU A 547 -10.87 -13.17 16.60
C LEU A 547 -11.66 -12.21 15.69
N PRO A 548 -11.22 -10.95 15.51
CA PRO A 548 -11.87 -10.03 14.57
C PRO A 548 -11.79 -10.57 13.14
N ILE A 549 -12.90 -10.57 12.41
CA ILE A 549 -12.97 -11.10 11.02
C ILE A 549 -11.90 -10.49 10.11
N ARG A 550 -11.48 -9.26 10.40
CA ARG A 550 -10.49 -8.50 9.63
C ARG A 550 -9.06 -9.06 9.69
N LYS A 551 -8.75 -9.89 10.67
CA LYS A 551 -7.46 -10.62 10.78
C LYS A 551 -7.38 -11.78 9.79
N VAL A 552 -8.51 -12.32 9.30
CA VAL A 552 -8.53 -13.50 8.44
C VAL A 552 -8.22 -13.15 6.99
N CYS A 553 -7.34 -13.93 6.36
CA CYS A 553 -7.02 -13.80 4.95
C CYS A 553 -8.30 -13.93 4.08
N GLY A 554 -8.41 -13.09 3.04
CA GLY A 554 -9.62 -13.01 2.21
C GLY A 554 -10.70 -12.03 2.71
N ILE A 555 -10.76 -11.70 4.01
CA ILE A 555 -11.71 -10.70 4.53
C ILE A 555 -11.14 -9.28 4.37
N GLY A 556 -11.35 -8.72 3.18
CA GLY A 556 -11.04 -7.33 2.85
C GLY A 556 -12.01 -6.33 3.49
N ALA A 557 -11.62 -5.05 3.57
CA ALA A 557 -12.41 -3.96 4.17
C ALA A 557 -13.84 -3.78 3.60
N VAL A 558 -14.10 -4.27 2.38
CA VAL A 558 -15.46 -4.28 1.81
C VAL A 558 -16.29 -5.41 2.41
N THR A 559 -15.74 -6.62 2.49
CA THR A 559 -16.40 -7.79 3.08
C THR A 559 -16.65 -7.56 4.57
N GLU A 560 -15.64 -7.05 5.29
CA GLU A 560 -15.74 -6.56 6.67
C GLU A 560 -16.90 -5.58 6.85
N ALA A 561 -17.00 -4.52 6.02
CA ALA A 561 -18.08 -3.54 6.13
C ALA A 561 -19.48 -4.14 5.88
N LEU A 562 -19.60 -5.11 4.96
CA LEU A 562 -20.86 -5.80 4.70
C LEU A 562 -21.25 -6.76 5.83
N LEU A 563 -20.28 -7.47 6.41
CA LEU A 563 -20.47 -8.36 7.56
C LEU A 563 -20.82 -7.57 8.82
N ASN A 564 -20.08 -6.49 9.12
CA ASN A 564 -20.37 -5.57 10.23
C ASN A 564 -21.79 -4.99 10.11
N GLY A 565 -22.20 -4.60 8.89
CA GLY A 565 -23.54 -4.11 8.60
C GLY A 565 -24.66 -5.16 8.74
N LEU A 566 -24.30 -6.45 8.83
CA LEU A 566 -25.18 -7.58 9.15
C LEU A 566 -24.97 -8.09 10.59
N GLY A 567 -24.24 -7.33 11.43
CA GLY A 567 -23.98 -7.65 12.83
C GLY A 567 -22.97 -8.78 13.03
N VAL A 568 -21.95 -8.87 12.18
CA VAL A 568 -20.85 -9.84 12.28
C VAL A 568 -19.50 -9.13 12.22
N SER A 569 -18.75 -9.21 13.31
CA SER A 569 -17.46 -8.57 13.57
C SER A 569 -16.37 -9.55 14.04
N THR A 570 -16.74 -10.69 14.63
CA THR A 570 -15.84 -11.78 15.01
C THR A 570 -16.06 -13.06 14.20
N CYS A 571 -15.08 -13.97 14.19
CA CYS A 571 -15.24 -15.26 13.52
C CYS A 571 -16.27 -16.17 14.21
N GLY A 572 -16.51 -16.01 15.52
CA GLY A 572 -17.62 -16.69 16.21
C GLY A 572 -18.99 -16.23 15.70
N GLU A 573 -19.16 -14.94 15.41
CA GLU A 573 -20.41 -14.39 14.86
C GLU A 573 -20.70 -14.85 13.42
N LEU A 574 -19.67 -15.21 12.64
CA LEU A 574 -19.84 -15.87 11.33
C LEU A 574 -20.58 -17.22 11.46
N TYR A 575 -20.28 -18.01 12.49
CA TYR A 575 -20.99 -19.27 12.78
C TYR A 575 -22.41 -19.00 13.28
N GLN A 576 -22.56 -18.07 14.24
CA GLN A 576 -23.85 -17.75 14.84
C GLN A 576 -24.86 -17.27 13.78
N ARG A 577 -24.43 -16.43 12.83
CA ARG A 577 -25.32 -15.90 11.77
C ARG A 577 -25.30 -16.69 10.46
N ARG A 578 -24.78 -17.93 10.44
CA ARG A 578 -24.60 -18.75 9.22
C ARG A 578 -25.85 -18.83 8.32
N GLY A 579 -27.05 -18.96 8.90
CA GLY A 579 -28.30 -19.00 8.12
C GLY A 579 -28.63 -17.68 7.41
N ILE A 580 -28.45 -16.55 8.10
CA ILE A 580 -28.58 -15.20 7.51
C ILE A 580 -27.51 -14.98 6.44
N LEU A 581 -26.25 -15.37 6.71
CA LEU A 581 -25.15 -15.21 5.75
C LEU A 581 -25.36 -16.05 4.48
N ALA A 582 -25.91 -17.25 4.60
CA ALA A 582 -26.26 -18.10 3.46
C ALA A 582 -27.40 -17.55 2.58
N LEU A 583 -28.28 -16.71 3.14
CA LEU A 583 -29.34 -16.03 2.39
C LEU A 583 -28.89 -14.65 1.85
N ALA A 584 -27.95 -13.99 2.51
CA ALA A 584 -27.49 -12.64 2.17
C ALA A 584 -26.27 -12.60 1.22
N PHE A 585 -25.50 -13.69 1.14
CA PHE A 585 -24.34 -13.83 0.25
C PHE A 585 -24.51 -15.01 -0.72
N SER A 586 -23.64 -15.09 -1.72
CA SER A 586 -23.56 -16.30 -2.55
C SER A 586 -23.07 -17.49 -1.72
N GLU A 587 -23.56 -18.68 -2.06
CA GLU A 587 -23.21 -19.96 -1.43
C GLU A 587 -21.71 -20.14 -1.19
N ARG A 588 -20.88 -19.88 -2.20
CA ARG A 588 -19.39 -19.95 -2.07
C ARG A 588 -18.85 -19.06 -0.97
N SER A 589 -19.40 -17.85 -0.79
CA SER A 589 -18.99 -16.94 0.29
C SER A 589 -19.52 -17.41 1.65
N ALA A 590 -20.76 -17.89 1.72
CA ALA A 590 -21.32 -18.42 2.96
C ALA A 590 -20.56 -19.65 3.48
N ILE A 591 -20.24 -20.61 2.59
CA ILE A 591 -19.41 -21.77 2.92
C ILE A 591 -17.99 -21.35 3.31
N SER A 592 -17.41 -20.34 2.64
CA SER A 592 -16.09 -19.80 3.03
C SER A 592 -16.12 -19.15 4.41
N PHE A 593 -17.17 -18.41 4.76
CA PHE A 593 -17.35 -17.85 6.11
C PHE A 593 -17.53 -18.94 7.18
N LEU A 594 -18.22 -20.03 6.84
CA LEU A 594 -18.40 -21.18 7.72
C LEU A 594 -17.10 -21.95 7.96
N ARG A 595 -16.31 -22.16 6.90
CA ARG A 595 -14.94 -22.73 6.98
C ARG A 595 -14.06 -21.90 7.92
N ILE A 596 -14.04 -20.58 7.74
CA ILE A 596 -13.32 -19.64 8.61
C ILE A 596 -13.76 -19.76 10.07
N SER A 597 -15.07 -19.83 10.35
CA SER A 597 -15.57 -19.90 11.72
C SER A 597 -15.28 -21.23 12.43
N LEU A 598 -15.05 -22.30 11.66
CA LEU A 598 -14.66 -23.62 12.15
C LEU A 598 -13.13 -23.83 12.20
N GLY A 599 -12.32 -22.90 11.69
CA GLY A 599 -10.88 -23.08 11.56
C GLY A 599 -10.49 -24.16 10.54
N ILE A 600 -11.34 -24.37 9.55
CA ILE A 600 -11.17 -25.35 8.46
C ILE A 600 -10.79 -24.56 7.21
N ASP A 601 -9.75 -24.98 6.50
CA ASP A 601 -9.40 -24.41 5.20
C ASP A 601 -10.18 -25.14 4.07
N GLY A 602 -10.11 -24.65 2.83
CA GLY A 602 -10.36 -25.54 1.70
C GLY A 602 -9.32 -26.67 1.68
N GLU A 603 -9.63 -27.79 1.02
CA GLU A 603 -8.61 -28.82 0.72
C GLU A 603 -7.34 -28.11 0.21
N PHE A 604 -6.22 -28.36 0.88
CA PHE A 604 -4.91 -27.91 0.41
C PHE A 604 -4.57 -28.79 -0.78
N SER A 605 -5.10 -28.37 -1.94
CA SER A 605 -5.33 -29.18 -3.15
C SER A 605 -4.41 -30.39 -3.23
N ASP A 606 -5.00 -31.58 -3.19
CA ASP A 606 -4.26 -32.80 -3.44
C ASP A 606 -3.46 -32.68 -4.74
N LYS A 607 -2.29 -33.31 -4.69
CA LYS A 607 -1.07 -33.17 -5.49
C LYS A 607 -1.17 -33.45 -7.01
N ASP A 608 -2.35 -33.28 -7.62
CA ASP A 608 -2.62 -33.67 -9.02
C ASP A 608 -2.86 -32.50 -10.01
N ASP A 609 -3.02 -31.25 -9.55
CA ASP A 609 -3.04 -30.08 -10.44
C ASP A 609 -1.60 -29.71 -10.89
N GLU A 610 -1.32 -29.85 -12.19
CA GLU A 610 -0.09 -29.39 -12.86
C GLU A 610 0.37 -28.03 -12.33
N VAL A 611 1.63 -27.94 -11.86
CA VAL A 611 2.36 -26.74 -11.36
C VAL A 611 1.61 -25.44 -11.65
N ALA A 612 0.74 -25.04 -10.70
CA ALA A 612 -0.41 -24.14 -10.94
C ALA A 612 -0.13 -23.02 -11.96
N SER A 613 -0.50 -23.28 -13.22
CA SER A 613 0.04 -22.51 -14.34
C SER A 613 -0.41 -21.05 -14.32
N ARG A 614 0.49 -20.13 -14.75
CA ARG A 614 0.24 -18.68 -14.68
C ARG A 614 -0.95 -18.31 -15.58
N LYS A 615 -2.07 -17.92 -14.97
CA LYS A 615 -3.32 -17.59 -15.69
C LYS A 615 -3.27 -16.26 -16.49
N SER A 616 -2.38 -15.34 -16.11
CA SER A 616 -2.18 -14.07 -16.82
C SER A 616 -0.89 -13.35 -16.41
N ILE A 617 -0.47 -12.41 -17.24
CA ILE A 617 0.72 -11.56 -17.07
C ILE A 617 0.39 -10.13 -17.50
N SER A 618 0.94 -9.10 -16.84
CA SER A 618 0.53 -7.71 -17.08
C SER A 618 1.53 -6.68 -16.58
N THR A 619 1.64 -5.57 -17.30
CA THR A 619 2.38 -4.37 -16.88
C THR A 619 1.44 -3.17 -16.83
N GLU A 620 1.56 -2.32 -15.80
CA GLU A 620 0.80 -1.08 -15.68
C GLU A 620 1.62 0.05 -15.05
N ARG A 621 1.40 1.28 -15.54
CA ARG A 621 2.15 2.45 -15.10
C ARG A 621 1.21 3.59 -14.74
N THR A 622 1.41 4.16 -13.56
CA THR A 622 0.81 5.45 -13.14
C THR A 622 1.67 6.60 -13.66
N PHE A 623 1.05 7.67 -14.12
CA PHE A 623 1.68 8.86 -14.67
C PHE A 623 0.93 10.15 -14.28
N SER A 624 1.59 11.30 -14.44
CA SER A 624 0.92 12.62 -14.44
C SER A 624 -0.12 12.68 -15.56
N GLU A 625 -1.16 13.51 -15.40
CA GLU A 625 -2.30 13.55 -16.34
C GLU A 625 -1.89 13.60 -17.82
N ILE A 626 -2.39 12.64 -18.62
CA ILE A 626 -2.27 12.62 -20.09
C ILE A 626 -3.68 12.63 -20.69
N ASN A 627 -3.90 13.52 -21.65
CA ASN A 627 -5.19 13.71 -22.35
C ASN A 627 -5.07 13.72 -23.88
N GLU A 628 -3.84 13.63 -24.41
CA GLU A 628 -3.51 13.72 -25.83
C GLU A 628 -3.50 12.31 -26.47
N PRO A 629 -4.29 12.03 -27.53
CA PRO A 629 -4.41 10.68 -28.11
C PRO A 629 -3.09 10.05 -28.59
N SER A 630 -2.25 10.83 -29.27
CA SER A 630 -0.89 10.46 -29.72
C SER A 630 -0.04 9.93 -28.56
N ARG A 631 0.02 10.69 -27.46
CA ARG A 631 0.79 10.37 -26.26
C ARG A 631 0.22 9.18 -25.50
N LEU A 632 -1.11 9.01 -25.49
CA LEU A 632 -1.75 7.81 -24.94
C LEU A 632 -1.38 6.55 -25.74
N LEU A 633 -1.39 6.62 -27.07
CA LEU A 633 -0.96 5.52 -27.96
C LEU A 633 0.54 5.20 -27.76
N ALA A 634 1.39 6.22 -27.63
CA ALA A 634 2.82 6.03 -27.34
C ALA A 634 3.07 5.36 -25.98
N VAL A 635 2.27 5.66 -24.95
CA VAL A 635 2.32 4.94 -23.66
C VAL A 635 1.84 3.49 -23.81
N CYS A 636 0.77 3.25 -24.57
CA CYS A 636 0.27 1.91 -24.87
C CYS A 636 1.37 1.06 -25.53
N ARG A 637 2.05 1.59 -26.56
CA ARG A 637 3.19 0.93 -27.23
C ARG A 637 4.27 0.51 -26.24
N LYS A 638 4.71 1.42 -25.36
CA LYS A 638 5.75 1.13 -24.36
C LYS A 638 5.33 0.04 -23.38
N LEU A 639 4.05 -0.03 -23.00
CA LEU A 639 3.51 -1.10 -22.16
C LEU A 639 3.44 -2.44 -22.92
N CYS A 640 3.07 -2.45 -24.20
CA CYS A 640 3.08 -3.66 -25.02
C CYS A 640 4.49 -4.23 -25.21
N ASN A 641 5.51 -3.38 -25.40
CA ASN A 641 6.91 -3.81 -25.48
C ASN A 641 7.37 -4.47 -24.18
N SER A 642 7.22 -3.78 -23.04
CA SER A 642 7.57 -4.31 -21.72
C SER A 642 6.81 -5.59 -21.37
N LEU A 643 5.53 -5.70 -21.78
CA LEU A 643 4.76 -6.93 -21.59
C LEU A 643 5.28 -8.08 -22.46
N SER A 644 5.71 -7.80 -23.69
CA SER A 644 6.26 -8.80 -24.60
C SER A 644 7.61 -9.33 -24.09
N GLU A 645 8.49 -8.46 -23.59
CA GLU A 645 9.73 -8.83 -22.90
C GLU A 645 9.45 -9.79 -21.73
N ASP A 646 8.54 -9.41 -20.81
CA ASP A 646 8.06 -10.20 -19.67
C ASP A 646 7.44 -11.57 -20.05
N VAL A 647 6.88 -11.67 -21.25
CA VAL A 647 6.21 -12.86 -21.80
C VAL A 647 7.22 -13.80 -22.46
N ILE A 648 8.16 -13.25 -23.24
CA ILE A 648 9.22 -13.98 -23.94
C ILE A 648 10.20 -14.56 -22.93
N GLU A 649 10.66 -13.79 -21.94
CA GLU A 649 11.55 -14.25 -20.85
C GLU A 649 11.02 -15.52 -20.17
N ARG A 650 9.70 -15.64 -20.06
CA ARG A 650 9.01 -16.75 -19.38
C ARG A 650 8.53 -17.85 -20.32
N ASN A 651 8.89 -17.81 -21.60
CA ASN A 651 8.44 -18.72 -22.66
C ASN A 651 6.90 -18.82 -22.77
N LEU A 652 6.16 -17.75 -22.47
CA LEU A 652 4.70 -17.74 -22.51
C LEU A 652 4.18 -17.16 -23.82
N LYS A 653 2.92 -17.48 -24.16
CA LYS A 653 2.12 -16.85 -25.23
C LYS A 653 0.65 -16.82 -24.80
N GLY A 654 -0.19 -15.94 -25.34
CA GLY A 654 -1.58 -15.80 -24.87
C GLY A 654 -2.57 -15.25 -25.88
N LYS A 655 -3.87 -15.53 -25.70
CA LYS A 655 -4.93 -15.16 -26.65
C LYS A 655 -5.71 -13.88 -26.31
N THR A 656 -5.78 -13.52 -25.02
CA THR A 656 -6.65 -12.43 -24.54
C THR A 656 -5.83 -11.21 -24.15
N VAL A 657 -5.98 -10.10 -24.86
CA VAL A 657 -5.37 -8.81 -24.51
C VAL A 657 -6.40 -7.96 -23.77
N THR A 658 -6.06 -7.51 -22.56
CA THR A 658 -6.88 -6.61 -21.74
C THR A 658 -6.17 -5.28 -21.55
N LEU A 659 -6.77 -4.20 -22.04
CA LEU A 659 -6.42 -2.83 -21.73
C LEU A 659 -7.07 -2.41 -20.40
N LYS A 660 -6.27 -1.85 -19.50
CA LYS A 660 -6.71 -1.22 -18.25
C LYS A 660 -6.39 0.27 -18.30
N VAL A 661 -7.37 1.12 -18.01
CA VAL A 661 -7.18 2.57 -17.89
C VAL A 661 -7.76 3.09 -16.58
N LYS A 662 -7.14 4.12 -16.00
CA LYS A 662 -7.65 4.84 -14.83
C LYS A 662 -7.74 6.33 -15.14
N THR A 663 -8.91 6.93 -14.94
CA THR A 663 -9.09 8.37 -15.10
C THR A 663 -8.39 9.15 -13.98
N ILE A 664 -8.24 10.46 -14.17
CA ILE A 664 -7.71 11.37 -13.14
C ILE A 664 -8.49 11.31 -11.82
N ASP A 665 -9.80 11.02 -11.91
CA ASP A 665 -10.76 10.83 -10.81
C ASP A 665 -10.79 9.39 -10.27
N PHE A 666 -9.72 8.63 -10.56
CA PHE A 666 -9.45 7.27 -10.11
C PHE A 666 -10.44 6.19 -10.57
N ASP A 667 -11.46 6.51 -11.37
CA ASP A 667 -12.34 5.51 -11.98
C ASP A 667 -11.52 4.60 -12.90
N VAL A 668 -11.56 3.29 -12.63
CA VAL A 668 -10.90 2.24 -13.41
C VAL A 668 -11.87 1.71 -14.46
N ARG A 669 -11.37 1.47 -15.68
CA ARG A 669 -12.05 0.71 -16.72
C ARG A 669 -11.12 -0.35 -17.27
N THR A 670 -11.71 -1.45 -17.72
CA THR A 670 -11.05 -2.52 -18.44
C THR A 670 -11.82 -2.83 -19.72
N ARG A 671 -11.07 -3.08 -20.80
CA ARG A 671 -11.55 -3.57 -22.08
C ARG A 671 -10.70 -4.77 -22.45
N ALA A 672 -11.29 -5.82 -22.98
CA ALA A 672 -10.58 -7.02 -23.38
C ALA A 672 -11.05 -7.47 -24.76
N ASN A 673 -10.13 -8.05 -25.52
CA ASN A 673 -10.43 -8.75 -26.75
C ASN A 673 -9.62 -10.05 -26.79
N THR A 674 -10.25 -11.13 -27.25
CA THR A 674 -9.65 -12.45 -27.39
C THR A 674 -9.55 -12.76 -28.86
N VAL A 675 -8.35 -13.10 -29.32
CA VAL A 675 -8.09 -13.49 -30.71
C VAL A 675 -7.84 -14.99 -30.81
N ASP A 676 -8.09 -15.57 -31.99
CA ASP A 676 -8.00 -17.03 -32.18
C ASP A 676 -6.57 -17.56 -32.11
N ARG A 677 -5.60 -16.74 -32.54
CA ARG A 677 -4.16 -17.04 -32.54
C ARG A 677 -3.48 -16.62 -31.23
N TYR A 678 -2.43 -17.32 -30.84
CA TYR A 678 -1.60 -16.91 -29.70
C TYR A 678 -0.73 -15.71 -30.08
N LEU A 679 -0.70 -14.71 -29.19
CA LEU A 679 0.13 -13.52 -29.30
C LEU A 679 1.34 -13.62 -28.38
N GLN A 680 2.46 -13.10 -28.85
CA GLN A 680 3.70 -13.01 -28.08
C GLN A 680 4.49 -11.74 -28.43
N ALA A 681 4.54 -11.38 -29.73
CA ALA A 681 5.30 -10.25 -30.23
C ALA A 681 4.67 -8.89 -29.86
N PRO A 682 5.47 -7.83 -29.67
CA PRO A 682 5.01 -6.56 -29.11
C PRO A 682 4.05 -5.81 -30.04
N ASP A 683 4.27 -5.90 -31.37
CA ASP A 683 3.40 -5.28 -32.37
C ASP A 683 1.99 -5.90 -32.40
N GLU A 684 1.88 -7.21 -32.25
CA GLU A 684 0.59 -7.91 -32.27
C GLU A 684 -0.24 -7.58 -31.03
N ILE A 685 0.41 -7.60 -29.86
CA ILE A 685 -0.21 -7.17 -28.60
C ILE A 685 -0.64 -5.70 -28.70
N TYR A 686 0.18 -4.85 -29.32
CA TYR A 686 -0.15 -3.44 -29.54
C TYR A 686 -1.31 -3.22 -30.52
N GLN A 687 -1.41 -3.99 -31.61
CA GLN A 687 -2.54 -3.90 -32.54
C GLN A 687 -3.88 -4.07 -31.80
N VAL A 688 -3.98 -5.08 -30.93
CA VAL A 688 -5.19 -5.32 -30.11
C VAL A 688 -5.34 -4.29 -28.98
N ALA A 689 -4.27 -3.93 -28.27
CA ALA A 689 -4.36 -2.97 -27.17
C ALA A 689 -4.68 -1.53 -27.65
N SER A 690 -4.19 -1.15 -28.83
CA SER A 690 -4.38 0.19 -29.39
C SER A 690 -5.77 0.39 -29.99
N SER A 691 -6.41 -0.64 -30.57
CA SER A 691 -7.81 -0.55 -31.03
C SER A 691 -8.76 -0.31 -29.84
N LEU A 692 -8.63 -1.10 -28.77
CA LEU A 692 -9.36 -0.92 -27.51
C LEU A 692 -9.16 0.47 -26.88
N LEU A 693 -7.96 1.05 -27.03
CA LEU A 693 -7.65 2.40 -26.56
C LEU A 693 -8.30 3.47 -27.45
N GLN A 694 -8.28 3.29 -28.76
CA GLN A 694 -8.95 4.19 -29.70
C GLN A 694 -10.46 4.23 -29.48
N GLU A 695 -11.09 3.09 -29.17
CA GLU A 695 -12.51 3.02 -28.80
C GLU A 695 -12.82 3.84 -27.54
N GLU A 696 -12.04 3.70 -26.45
CA GLU A 696 -12.22 4.52 -25.24
C GLU A 696 -11.94 6.02 -25.47
N ILE A 697 -11.11 6.37 -26.45
CA ILE A 697 -10.89 7.77 -26.88
C ILE A 697 -12.10 8.29 -27.66
N ARG A 698 -12.59 7.54 -28.65
CA ARG A 698 -13.78 7.90 -29.46
C ARG A 698 -15.03 8.03 -28.59
N ALA A 699 -15.26 7.08 -27.68
CA ALA A 699 -16.39 7.04 -26.74
C ALA A 699 -16.37 8.14 -25.65
N ARG A 700 -15.47 9.13 -25.75
CA ARG A 700 -15.44 10.31 -24.89
C ARG A 700 -15.71 11.62 -25.63
N LEU A 701 -15.64 11.63 -26.97
CA LEU A 701 -15.84 12.83 -27.77
C LEU A 701 -17.21 13.47 -27.50
N PRO A 702 -17.31 14.82 -27.48
CA PRO A 702 -16.26 15.79 -27.78
C PRO A 702 -15.22 15.99 -26.66
N ASN A 703 -15.45 15.42 -25.46
CA ASN A 703 -14.52 15.56 -24.34
C ASN A 703 -13.24 14.72 -24.53
N ARG A 704 -12.09 15.25 -24.09
CA ARG A 704 -10.82 14.49 -24.10
C ARG A 704 -10.82 13.42 -22.99
N LEU A 705 -10.34 12.22 -23.30
CA LEU A 705 -10.10 11.17 -22.30
C LEU A 705 -8.86 11.54 -21.45
N ARG A 706 -9.05 11.83 -20.16
CA ARG A 706 -7.98 12.24 -19.23
C ARG A 706 -7.56 11.07 -18.34
N LEU A 707 -6.37 10.52 -18.55
CA LEU A 707 -5.86 9.34 -17.84
C LEU A 707 -4.72 9.67 -16.87
N ARG A 708 -4.58 8.84 -15.84
CA ARG A 708 -3.46 8.83 -14.87
C ARG A 708 -2.76 7.48 -14.73
N LEU A 709 -3.32 6.43 -15.31
CA LEU A 709 -2.72 5.09 -15.37
C LEU A 709 -3.21 4.39 -16.63
N MET A 710 -2.31 3.62 -17.22
CA MET A 710 -2.61 2.66 -18.29
C MET A 710 -1.87 1.36 -17.98
N GLY A 711 -2.47 0.23 -18.35
CA GLY A 711 -1.86 -1.09 -18.24
C GLY A 711 -2.36 -2.01 -19.35
N VAL A 712 -1.53 -2.99 -19.70
CA VAL A 712 -1.85 -4.03 -20.68
C VAL A 712 -1.60 -5.38 -20.01
N ARG A 713 -2.54 -6.31 -20.18
CA ARG A 713 -2.52 -7.66 -19.63
C ARG A 713 -2.75 -8.67 -20.74
N LEU A 714 -1.98 -9.76 -20.73
CA LEU A 714 -2.18 -10.93 -21.56
C LEU A 714 -2.69 -12.07 -20.67
N SER A 715 -3.73 -12.78 -21.13
CA SER A 715 -4.30 -13.95 -20.43
C SER A 715 -4.77 -15.01 -21.42
N SER A 716 -5.29 -16.13 -20.90
CA SER A 716 -5.44 -17.38 -21.66
C SER A 716 -4.08 -17.84 -22.17
N LEU A 717 -3.15 -18.03 -21.22
CA LEU A 717 -1.75 -18.30 -21.49
C LEU A 717 -1.53 -19.79 -21.81
N GLN A 718 -0.51 -20.04 -22.62
CA GLN A 718 0.05 -21.36 -22.89
C GLN A 718 1.58 -21.23 -22.87
N GLU A 719 2.27 -22.30 -22.49
CA GLU A 719 3.71 -22.40 -22.71
C GLU A 719 4.02 -22.51 -24.20
N SER A 720 5.11 -21.85 -24.60
CA SER A 720 5.65 -21.92 -25.95
C SER A 720 6.51 -23.17 -26.02
N LYS A 721 5.92 -24.28 -26.50
CA LYS A 721 6.70 -25.44 -26.91
C LYS A 721 7.79 -24.98 -27.89
N VAL A 722 9.05 -25.23 -27.55
CA VAL A 722 10.16 -25.12 -28.49
C VAL A 722 9.97 -26.25 -29.50
N GLU A 723 9.58 -25.91 -30.73
CA GLU A 723 9.64 -26.87 -31.83
C GLU A 723 11.12 -27.09 -32.17
N ASN A 724 11.64 -28.26 -31.78
CA ASN A 724 12.90 -28.79 -32.30
C ASN A 724 12.71 -29.20 -33.78
N ASN A 725 12.47 -28.22 -34.66
CA ASN A 725 12.37 -28.40 -36.10
C ASN A 725 13.76 -28.60 -36.70
N SER A 726 14.36 -29.74 -36.38
CA SER A 726 15.64 -30.20 -36.90
C SER A 726 15.59 -31.70 -37.20
N LEU A 727 14.91 -32.06 -38.30
CA LEU A 727 15.39 -33.03 -39.31
C LEU A 727 14.32 -33.36 -40.39
N ASP A 728 13.02 -33.33 -40.06
CA ASP A 728 11.94 -33.83 -40.96
C ASP A 728 11.59 -32.93 -42.17
N ARG A 729 12.36 -31.87 -42.45
CA ARG A 729 12.17 -31.01 -43.63
C ARG A 729 13.27 -31.17 -44.70
N PHE A 730 14.17 -32.13 -44.53
CA PHE A 730 15.24 -32.44 -45.49
C PHE A 730 14.95 -33.61 -46.45
N VAL A 731 13.77 -34.25 -46.35
CA VAL A 731 13.36 -35.32 -47.27
C VAL A 731 12.12 -34.90 -48.05
N GLN A 732 12.28 -33.92 -48.94
CA GLN A 732 11.56 -33.81 -50.23
C GLN A 732 12.00 -32.55 -51.00
N LEU A 733 12.26 -32.75 -52.30
CA LEU A 733 12.51 -31.76 -53.38
C LEU A 733 13.96 -31.60 -53.86
N ASP A 734 14.60 -32.71 -54.23
CA ASP A 734 15.57 -32.70 -55.35
C ASP A 734 14.80 -32.52 -56.68
N LYS A 735 14.67 -31.29 -57.15
CA LYS A 735 14.48 -30.95 -58.58
C LYS A 735 15.07 -29.56 -58.89
N ASP A 736 16.26 -29.58 -59.48
CA ASP A 736 16.76 -28.53 -60.38
C ASP A 736 15.76 -28.31 -61.54
N PRO A 737 15.67 -27.10 -62.15
CA PRO A 737 16.76 -26.64 -63.03
C PRO A 737 17.07 -25.12 -63.07
N SER A 738 18.36 -24.80 -62.99
CA SER A 738 19.15 -23.91 -63.91
C SER A 738 18.52 -22.69 -64.64
N ASP A 739 19.18 -21.54 -64.43
CA ASP A 739 19.59 -20.51 -65.39
C ASP A 739 18.60 -19.49 -66.04
N LYS A 740 19.20 -18.31 -66.36
CA LYS A 740 18.74 -17.18 -67.22
C LYS A 740 17.76 -16.17 -66.57
N GLU A 741 17.84 -14.85 -66.81
CA GLU A 741 18.78 -14.01 -67.58
C GLU A 741 18.74 -12.54 -67.07
N GLU A 742 19.63 -11.68 -67.57
CA GLU A 742 19.71 -10.21 -67.34
C GLU A 742 18.48 -9.48 -68.00
N GLU A 743 18.16 -8.18 -67.89
CA GLU A 743 18.94 -6.93 -67.91
C GLU A 743 18.16 -5.74 -67.26
N ASP A 744 18.84 -4.98 -66.38
CA ASP A 744 19.32 -3.57 -66.53
C ASP A 744 18.46 -2.34 -67.02
N PHE A 745 18.91 -1.12 -66.61
CA PHE A 745 18.51 0.27 -66.99
C PHE A 745 17.16 0.88 -66.48
N ASP A 746 17.03 2.16 -66.05
CA ASP A 746 17.99 3.19 -65.56
C ASP A 746 17.31 4.45 -64.91
N HIS A 747 18.12 5.33 -64.27
CA HIS A 747 17.99 6.79 -64.04
C HIS A 747 16.85 7.33 -63.12
N ASN A 748 17.08 8.19 -62.11
CA ASN A 748 17.89 9.43 -62.12
C ASN A 748 18.19 10.00 -60.70
N GLU A 749 19.29 10.75 -60.59
CA GLU A 749 19.77 11.53 -59.40
C GLU A 749 19.32 13.04 -59.49
N PRO A 750 19.73 14.07 -58.69
CA PRO A 750 21.03 14.26 -57.99
C PRO A 750 21.13 15.04 -56.63
N CYS A 751 22.25 14.81 -55.91
CA CYS A 751 23.13 15.73 -55.11
C CYS A 751 22.59 16.80 -54.11
N CYS A 752 23.28 17.23 -53.03
CA CYS A 752 24.70 17.09 -52.54
C CYS A 752 24.76 17.42 -51.00
N SER A 753 25.87 17.55 -50.23
CA SER A 753 27.34 17.46 -50.43
C SER A 753 28.15 17.22 -49.11
N LYS A 754 29.15 16.33 -49.15
CA LYS A 754 30.51 16.33 -48.53
C LYS A 754 30.80 16.84 -47.08
N SER A 755 31.40 15.96 -46.27
CA SER A 755 32.79 16.09 -45.74
C SER A 755 33.38 14.70 -45.37
N SER A 756 34.70 14.58 -45.24
CA SER A 756 35.47 13.31 -45.18
C SER A 756 36.13 13.02 -43.82
N ASP A 757 36.42 11.75 -43.49
CA ASP A 757 37.43 11.38 -42.46
C ASP A 757 38.03 9.96 -42.63
N LEU A 758 39.16 9.70 -41.96
CA LEU A 758 40.08 8.56 -42.13
C LEU A 758 39.68 7.28 -41.34
N VAL A 759 40.22 6.10 -41.73
CA VAL A 759 39.90 4.79 -41.12
C VAL A 759 41.16 4.04 -40.65
N GLU A 760 41.28 3.81 -39.34
CA GLU A 760 42.30 2.94 -38.74
C GLU A 760 41.92 1.45 -38.74
N VAL A 761 42.92 0.58 -38.55
CA VAL A 761 42.79 -0.89 -38.64
C VAL A 761 43.27 -1.54 -37.34
N PHE A 762 42.40 -2.29 -36.67
CA PHE A 762 42.67 -2.93 -35.39
C PHE A 762 42.98 -4.42 -35.54
N GLU A 763 43.91 -4.96 -34.76
CA GLU A 763 44.26 -6.40 -34.73
C GLU A 763 43.90 -7.00 -33.36
N CYS A 764 43.11 -8.07 -33.35
CA CYS A 764 42.66 -8.69 -32.10
C CYS A 764 43.78 -9.54 -31.44
N PRO A 765 44.22 -9.24 -30.21
CA PRO A 765 45.38 -9.92 -29.59
C PRO A 765 45.11 -11.37 -29.15
N ILE A 766 43.85 -11.83 -29.18
CA ILE A 766 43.48 -13.22 -28.82
C ILE A 766 43.53 -14.16 -30.04
N CYS A 767 43.33 -13.64 -31.26
CA CYS A 767 43.20 -14.45 -32.47
C CYS A 767 43.99 -13.92 -33.69
N ASN A 768 44.70 -12.80 -33.54
CA ASN A 768 45.51 -12.10 -34.55
C ASN A 768 44.78 -11.82 -35.87
N VAL A 769 43.47 -11.54 -35.81
CA VAL A 769 42.67 -11.15 -36.99
C VAL A 769 42.58 -9.62 -37.08
N LYS A 770 43.10 -9.07 -38.18
CA LYS A 770 42.99 -7.63 -38.53
C LYS A 770 41.58 -7.27 -39.02
N LYS A 771 41.04 -6.13 -38.56
CA LYS A 771 39.71 -5.60 -38.89
C LYS A 771 39.77 -4.09 -39.18
N LYS A 772 39.27 -3.66 -40.34
CA LYS A 772 39.13 -2.24 -40.72
C LYS A 772 37.80 -1.67 -40.19
N GLN A 773 37.74 -1.14 -38.96
CA GLN A 773 36.52 -0.51 -38.42
C GLN A 773 36.80 0.58 -37.38
N VAL A 774 35.95 1.61 -37.36
CA VAL A 774 36.09 2.86 -36.57
C VAL A 774 35.39 2.78 -35.19
N ASN A 775 34.86 1.61 -34.77
CA ASN A 775 33.97 1.52 -33.61
C ASN A 775 34.48 0.54 -32.53
N LEU A 776 34.93 1.09 -31.39
CA LEU A 776 35.43 0.34 -30.23
C LEU A 776 34.42 -0.68 -29.67
N THR A 777 33.11 -0.44 -29.78
CA THR A 777 32.09 -1.36 -29.27
C THR A 777 32.09 -2.69 -30.01
N VAL A 778 32.42 -2.68 -31.31
CA VAL A 778 32.53 -3.90 -32.13
C VAL A 778 33.84 -4.64 -31.85
N ILE A 779 34.92 -3.89 -31.58
CA ILE A 779 36.21 -4.43 -31.13
C ILE A 779 36.05 -5.19 -29.81
N ASN A 780 35.46 -4.55 -28.79
CA ASN A 780 35.24 -5.17 -27.48
C ASN A 780 34.38 -6.44 -27.60
N ARG A 781 33.25 -6.38 -28.33
CA ARG A 781 32.39 -7.54 -28.57
C ARG A 781 33.14 -8.70 -29.25
N HIS A 782 34.10 -8.42 -30.13
CA HIS A 782 34.91 -9.47 -30.75
C HIS A 782 35.91 -10.10 -29.77
N ILE A 783 36.53 -9.31 -28.90
CA ILE A 783 37.45 -9.79 -27.85
C ILE A 783 36.68 -10.67 -26.85
N ASP A 784 35.50 -10.23 -26.38
CA ASP A 784 34.65 -11.00 -25.46
C ASP A 784 34.23 -12.36 -26.04
N LEU A 785 33.92 -12.42 -27.34
CA LEU A 785 33.60 -13.66 -28.05
C LEU A 785 34.81 -14.58 -28.23
N CYS A 786 36.03 -14.03 -28.33
CA CYS A 786 37.25 -14.83 -28.40
C CYS A 786 37.64 -15.40 -27.03
N LEU A 787 37.47 -14.64 -25.95
CA LEU A 787 37.78 -15.07 -24.57
C LEU A 787 36.89 -16.22 -24.09
N ASN A 788 35.58 -16.18 -24.38
CA ASN A 788 34.63 -17.19 -23.90
C ASN A 788 34.66 -18.53 -24.67
N LYS A 789 35.46 -18.64 -25.74
CA LYS A 789 35.48 -19.82 -26.62
C LYS A 789 36.22 -21.03 -26.05
N SER A 790 37.03 -20.83 -25.00
CA SER A 790 37.74 -21.89 -24.27
C SER A 790 36.85 -22.61 -23.25
N ILE A 791 36.01 -21.86 -22.51
CA ILE A 791 35.15 -22.37 -21.44
C ILE A 791 34.10 -23.34 -21.98
N ILE A 792 33.50 -23.02 -23.13
CA ILE A 792 32.45 -23.83 -23.78
C ILE A 792 32.97 -25.22 -24.19
N LYS A 793 34.28 -25.38 -24.46
CA LYS A 793 34.87 -26.68 -24.83
C LYS A 793 35.06 -27.64 -23.65
N GLN A 794 35.12 -27.15 -22.40
CA GLN A 794 35.26 -28.03 -21.23
C GLN A 794 33.92 -28.60 -20.75
N GLU A 795 32.84 -27.82 -20.79
CA GLU A 795 31.50 -28.28 -20.38
C GLU A 795 30.96 -29.39 -21.32
N MET A 796 31.14 -29.26 -22.64
CA MET A 796 30.61 -30.24 -23.60
C MET A 796 31.34 -31.59 -23.62
N ALA A 797 32.48 -31.73 -22.94
CA ALA A 797 33.20 -33.00 -22.83
C ALA A 797 32.68 -33.90 -21.69
N ASN A 798 31.99 -33.33 -20.70
CA ASN A 798 31.55 -34.05 -19.48
C ASN A 798 30.14 -34.66 -19.59
N GLN A 799 29.46 -34.53 -20.73
CA GLN A 799 28.08 -35.00 -20.95
C GLN A 799 27.97 -36.22 -21.89
N ALA A 800 29.08 -36.90 -22.17
CA ALA A 800 29.14 -38.09 -23.05
C ALA A 800 29.35 -39.42 -22.30
N ASN A 801 29.03 -39.49 -21.00
CA ASN A 801 29.08 -40.72 -20.22
C ASN A 801 27.92 -40.77 -19.20
N VAL A 802 27.28 -41.94 -19.11
CA VAL A 802 26.05 -42.31 -18.35
C VAL A 802 24.77 -42.26 -19.18
N ASP A 803 24.65 -43.22 -20.10
CA ASP A 803 23.38 -43.65 -20.71
C ASP A 803 23.40 -45.17 -20.95
N SER A 804 23.31 -45.96 -19.87
CA SER A 804 22.99 -47.40 -19.90
C SER A 804 22.73 -47.96 -18.49
N ASP A 805 21.47 -47.96 -18.04
CA ASP A 805 20.76 -49.20 -17.70
C ASP A 805 19.38 -48.93 -17.10
N SER A 806 18.40 -49.73 -17.53
CA SER A 806 16.98 -49.53 -17.24
C SER A 806 16.38 -50.62 -16.36
N THR A 807 15.28 -50.28 -15.67
CA THR A 807 14.31 -51.17 -15.01
C THR A 807 14.76 -51.95 -13.74
N ALA A 808 14.17 -51.59 -12.57
CA ALA A 808 13.51 -52.53 -11.64
C ALA A 808 12.97 -51.82 -10.35
N THR A 809 11.71 -52.12 -10.03
CA THR A 809 11.03 -52.00 -8.70
C THR A 809 11.22 -50.74 -7.83
N CYS A 810 10.22 -49.84 -7.89
CA CYS A 810 10.07 -48.72 -6.96
C CYS A 810 9.34 -49.11 -5.66
N SER A 811 10.07 -49.28 -4.54
CA SER A 811 9.53 -49.05 -3.18
C SER A 811 10.59 -48.95 -2.07
N LYS A 812 11.77 -49.57 -2.22
CA LYS A 812 12.82 -49.59 -1.17
C LYS A 812 13.90 -48.51 -1.27
N ARG A 813 14.01 -47.78 -2.38
CA ARG A 813 15.07 -46.76 -2.60
C ARG A 813 14.89 -45.49 -1.73
N ARG A 814 13.64 -45.07 -1.46
CA ARG A 814 13.31 -43.83 -0.71
C ARG A 814 13.87 -43.77 0.72
N LYS A 815 14.04 -44.91 1.41
CA LYS A 815 14.63 -44.96 2.77
C LYS A 815 16.17 -44.88 2.80
N LEU A 816 16.86 -45.04 1.66
CA LEU A 816 18.32 -45.04 1.61
C LEU A 816 18.91 -43.68 1.21
N GLU A 817 18.20 -42.87 0.42
CA GLU A 817 18.68 -41.55 0.00
C GLU A 817 18.63 -40.50 1.11
N LEU A 818 17.61 -40.52 1.99
CA LEU A 818 17.59 -39.67 3.19
C LEU A 818 18.84 -39.93 4.07
N LYS A 819 19.25 -41.19 4.23
CA LYS A 819 20.45 -41.55 5.01
C LYS A 819 21.78 -41.16 4.38
N LYS A 820 21.83 -40.86 3.06
CA LYS A 820 23.07 -40.41 2.39
C LYS A 820 23.22 -38.90 2.31
N ARG A 821 22.13 -38.11 2.39
CA ARG A 821 22.22 -36.63 2.38
C ARG A 821 22.54 -36.01 3.75
N ILE A 822 22.37 -36.75 4.85
CA ILE A 822 22.69 -36.30 6.22
C ILE A 822 24.04 -36.89 6.68
N LYS A 823 25.10 -36.60 5.92
CA LYS A 823 26.49 -36.75 6.39
C LYS A 823 27.24 -35.45 6.13
N SER A 824 27.45 -34.70 7.21
CA SER A 824 28.45 -33.63 7.37
C SER A 824 28.78 -32.84 6.09
N LYS A 825 27.86 -31.98 5.65
CA LYS A 825 28.24 -30.79 4.88
C LYS A 825 28.28 -29.59 5.80
N SER A 826 29.35 -28.82 5.70
CA SER A 826 29.48 -27.54 6.40
C SER A 826 28.53 -26.52 5.79
N ILE A 827 28.05 -25.55 6.58
CA ILE A 827 27.29 -24.41 6.05
C ILE A 827 28.11 -23.65 4.97
N LEU A 828 29.44 -23.68 5.09
CA LEU A 828 30.38 -23.08 4.15
C LEU A 828 30.33 -23.74 2.75
N ASP A 829 29.88 -25.00 2.63
CA ASP A 829 29.83 -25.73 1.36
C ASP A 829 28.69 -25.23 0.43
N TYR A 830 27.82 -24.35 0.92
CA TYR A 830 26.67 -23.80 0.20
C TYR A 830 26.77 -22.29 -0.09
N PHE A 831 27.74 -21.57 0.49
CA PHE A 831 27.81 -20.10 0.42
C PHE A 831 29.25 -19.58 0.26
N PRO A 832 29.76 -19.38 -0.98
CA PRO A 832 31.11 -18.89 -1.23
C PRO A 832 31.29 -17.37 -1.07
N TYR A 833 30.27 -16.64 -0.60
CA TYR A 833 30.27 -15.17 -0.45
C TYR A 833 29.86 -14.74 0.95
N ALA A 834 30.71 -15.07 1.92
CA ALA A 834 30.73 -14.47 3.26
C ALA A 834 32.18 -14.06 3.59
N ASN A 835 32.56 -12.86 3.15
CA ASN A 835 33.79 -12.13 3.49
C ASN A 835 33.40 -10.73 3.97
#